data_AF-A0A2U9PJJ5-F1
#
_entry.id   AF-A0A2U9PJJ5-F1
#
_cell.length_a   1.000
_cell.length_b   1.000
_cell.length_c   1.000
_cell.angle_alpha   90.00
_cell.angle_beta   90.00
_cell.angle_gamma   90.00
#
_symmetry.space_group_name_H-M   'P 1'
#
loop_
_entity.id
_entity.type
_entity.pdbx_description
1 polymer ?
#
loop_
_entity_poly.entity_id
_entity_poly.type
_entity_poly.pdbx_seq_one_letter_code
_entity_poly.pdbx_strand_id
1 'polypeptide(L)'
;MSQGFDDEFGGADQYDTPLSHLRLTARLNTSALDSRRGVVRLHPEVLAALGIREWDAVALTGTRTTAAVAGVAGPGVPAGTALLDDVTLSNAGVRENAAVLVSPVTVYGARSVTVSGSRLATQSISPATLRMALLGKVMTVGDTVSLLPRDLGPGTSTSAATSALASSVGITWTSELLTVTAVDPPGTVSVQPNSVVSWGTGTPEDPAPPPTGRHTVSPQRSEQPVSFDDVKVTHPQAVKLDEWLRLSLDEPELLKTLGATPHLGVLVSGPAGVGKATMVRAVCASRRVVELDGPEVGALQVEERLRSVTSAVAAVTESGGVLFIADVDALLPAGNEMRPPEPVATLILAELRKAVATPGVAFIATSAVPENVDARLRAPEVCDRELGLSLPDATARRSLLEMLLRGVPSEDLDLGDIADHTPGFVVADLAAVVREGALRAAARASSSDDDPVLRHEDLEGALTVIRPLSRSASEEVSVGSVTLDDVGDMVETKRALTEAVLWPLQHPDTFSRLGIDPPRGVLLYGPPGCGKTFVVRALASSGRLSVHAVKGSELMDKWVGSSEKAVRELFARARDSAPSLVFLDEIDALAPRRGQNFDSGVTDKVVASLLTELDGIEPLRDVVVLGATNRPDLIDPALLRPGRLERLVFVEPPDAAARRDILRTAGKSIPLADDVDLDSLADDLDGYSAADCVALLRESAMTAMRRSIDAADVTAADVAKARETVRPSLDPAQVESLREFAEKR
;
A
#
# COMPACT_ATOMS: atom_id res chain seq x y z
N MET A 1 52.62 0.90 34.91
CA MET A 1 51.91 -0.35 35.21
C MET A 1 50.43 -0.03 35.30
N SER A 2 49.76 -0.10 34.16
CA SER A 2 48.34 0.19 33.99
C SER A 2 47.91 -0.65 32.78
N GLN A 3 47.41 -1.85 33.07
CA GLN A 3 46.82 -2.75 32.09
C GLN A 3 45.40 -2.26 31.78
N GLY A 4 45.11 -2.16 30.49
CA GLY A 4 43.79 -1.84 29.95
C GLY A 4 42.83 -3.01 30.12
N PHE A 5 41.59 -2.66 30.44
CA PHE A 5 40.41 -3.48 30.26
C PHE A 5 39.90 -3.22 28.85
N ASP A 6 40.15 -4.15 27.93
CA ASP A 6 39.45 -4.30 26.65
C ASP A 6 38.98 -5.76 26.62
N ASP A 7 37.67 -5.97 26.81
CA ASP A 7 36.86 -7.02 26.19
C ASP A 7 35.49 -7.07 26.90
N GLU A 8 34.44 -6.59 26.22
CA GLU A 8 33.05 -7.09 26.26
C GLU A 8 32.09 -6.04 25.66
N PHE A 9 32.02 -5.93 24.33
CA PHE A 9 30.84 -5.44 23.60
C PHE A 9 30.83 -6.04 22.18
N GLY A 10 30.54 -7.34 22.09
CA GLY A 10 30.11 -7.97 20.85
C GLY A 10 28.58 -7.99 20.83
N GLY A 11 27.96 -7.08 20.09
CA GLY A 11 26.51 -6.95 20.01
C GLY A 11 26.03 -6.54 18.62
N ALA A 12 25.26 -7.45 18.01
CA ALA A 12 24.32 -7.26 16.91
C ALA A 12 24.88 -6.91 15.51
N ASP A 13 25.44 -7.90 14.83
CA ASP A 13 25.36 -7.97 13.36
C ASP A 13 23.90 -8.27 12.97
N GLN A 14 23.10 -7.22 12.77
CA GLN A 14 21.89 -7.31 11.95
C GLN A 14 22.33 -7.63 10.52
N TYR A 15 21.64 -8.57 9.87
CA TYR A 15 21.83 -8.93 8.48
C TYR A 15 21.60 -7.69 7.58
N ASP A 16 22.66 -6.92 7.34
CA ASP A 16 22.64 -5.77 6.44
C ASP A 16 22.70 -6.30 5.01
N THR A 17 21.53 -6.50 4.40
CA THR A 17 21.43 -6.73 2.95
C THR A 17 22.23 -5.62 2.25
N PRO A 18 23.21 -5.92 1.40
CA PRO A 18 24.08 -4.89 0.83
C PRO A 18 23.22 -3.86 0.09
N LEU A 19 23.18 -2.63 0.61
CA LEU A 19 22.44 -1.52 0.01
C LEU A 19 23.04 -1.19 -1.36
N SER A 20 22.41 -1.72 -2.41
CA SER A 20 22.76 -1.41 -3.78
C SER A 20 22.54 0.08 -4.03
N HIS A 21 23.55 0.75 -4.56
CA HIS A 21 23.48 2.16 -4.94
C HIS A 21 24.08 2.34 -6.34
N LEU A 22 23.58 3.33 -7.07
CA LEU A 22 24.07 3.69 -8.39
C LEU A 22 24.36 5.19 -8.46
N ARG A 23 25.42 5.55 -9.18
CA ARG A 23 25.74 6.93 -9.52
C ARG A 23 25.23 7.22 -10.92
N LEU A 24 24.23 8.09 -11.03
CA LEU A 24 23.58 8.47 -12.28
C LEU A 24 23.81 9.96 -12.57
N THR A 25 23.59 10.36 -13.82
CA THR A 25 23.57 11.77 -14.22
C THR A 25 22.16 12.32 -14.01
N ALA A 26 22.02 13.34 -13.17
CA ALA A 26 20.73 14.00 -12.93
C ALA A 26 20.44 15.00 -14.06
N ARG A 27 19.37 14.79 -14.81
CA ARG A 27 18.88 15.75 -15.82
C ARG A 27 17.57 16.37 -15.37
N LEU A 28 17.34 17.62 -15.74
CA LEU A 28 16.09 18.30 -15.45
C LEU A 28 14.96 17.66 -16.26
N ASN A 29 13.90 17.24 -15.59
CA ASN A 29 12.67 16.82 -16.23
C ASN A 29 11.92 18.05 -16.75
N THR A 30 11.83 18.18 -18.07
CA THR A 30 11.16 19.31 -18.73
C THR A 30 9.65 19.12 -18.87
N SER A 31 9.12 17.93 -18.55
CA SER A 31 7.68 17.67 -18.58
C SER A 31 6.97 18.36 -17.42
N ALA A 32 6.19 19.40 -17.72
CA ALA A 32 5.36 20.09 -16.74
C ALA A 32 4.25 19.21 -16.13
N LEU A 33 3.88 18.12 -16.81
CA LEU A 33 2.89 17.15 -16.33
C LEU A 33 3.48 16.13 -15.35
N ASP A 34 4.80 16.09 -15.23
CA ASP A 34 5.53 15.15 -14.36
C ASP A 34 6.25 15.89 -13.21
N SER A 35 6.59 17.17 -13.41
CA SER A 35 7.29 17.98 -12.42
C SER A 35 6.47 18.28 -11.16
N ARG A 36 7.17 18.47 -10.04
CA ARG A 36 6.67 18.85 -8.70
C ARG A 36 5.67 17.88 -8.07
N ARG A 37 5.68 16.63 -8.53
CA ARG A 37 4.84 15.54 -8.01
C ARG A 37 5.58 14.60 -7.05
N GLY A 38 6.88 14.84 -6.84
CA GLY A 38 7.72 13.99 -5.99
C GLY A 38 8.09 12.66 -6.66
N VAL A 39 8.11 12.65 -8.00
CA VAL A 39 8.45 11.47 -8.82
C VAL A 39 9.79 11.71 -9.51
N VAL A 40 10.69 10.73 -9.42
CA VAL A 40 11.95 10.68 -10.17
C VAL A 40 11.85 9.62 -11.24
N ARG A 41 12.19 9.96 -12.49
CA ARG A 41 12.12 8.99 -13.60
C ARG A 41 13.44 8.26 -13.73
N LEU A 42 13.39 6.94 -13.57
CA LEU A 42 14.54 6.05 -13.66
C LEU A 42 14.35 5.05 -14.79
N HIS A 43 15.43 4.72 -15.49
CA HIS A 43 15.41 3.67 -16.50
C HIS A 43 15.09 2.31 -15.84
N PRO A 44 14.34 1.41 -16.50
CA PRO A 44 14.04 0.07 -15.96
C PRO A 44 15.27 -0.71 -15.50
N GLU A 45 16.40 -0.55 -16.17
CA GLU A 45 17.69 -1.18 -15.79
C GLU A 45 18.17 -0.71 -14.41
N VAL A 46 17.98 0.58 -14.08
CA VAL A 46 18.32 1.13 -12.76
C VAL A 46 17.44 0.49 -11.68
N LEU A 47 16.13 0.36 -11.94
CA LEU A 47 15.20 -0.28 -11.01
C LEU A 47 15.60 -1.74 -10.74
N ALA A 48 15.88 -2.49 -11.82
CA ALA A 48 16.33 -3.87 -11.73
C ALA A 48 17.68 -4.01 -11.00
N ALA A 49 18.64 -3.11 -11.29
CA ALA A 49 19.94 -3.09 -10.64
C ALA A 49 19.83 -2.79 -9.14
N LEU A 50 18.96 -1.86 -8.75
CA LEU A 50 18.69 -1.50 -7.35
C LEU A 50 17.76 -2.48 -6.62
N GLY A 51 17.14 -3.43 -7.34
CA GLY A 51 16.21 -4.41 -6.76
C GLY A 51 14.89 -3.78 -6.28
N ILE A 52 14.50 -2.65 -6.85
CA ILE A 52 13.28 -1.90 -6.50
C ILE A 52 12.33 -1.88 -7.69
N ARG A 53 11.08 -1.50 -7.44
CA ARG A 53 10.02 -1.43 -8.45
C ARG A 53 9.59 0.01 -8.67
N GLU A 54 8.78 0.21 -9.71
CA GLU A 54 8.04 1.46 -9.85
C GLU A 54 7.17 1.70 -8.61
N TRP A 55 7.10 2.95 -8.17
CA TRP A 55 6.42 3.46 -6.98
C TRP A 55 7.09 3.21 -5.62
N ASP A 56 8.18 2.43 -5.60
CA ASP A 56 9.05 2.36 -4.43
C ASP A 56 9.78 3.70 -4.25
N ALA A 57 10.11 4.03 -3.00
CA ALA A 57 10.87 5.24 -2.72
C ALA A 57 12.37 4.99 -2.91
N VAL A 58 13.06 6.01 -3.40
CA VAL A 58 14.52 6.04 -3.52
C VAL A 58 15.09 7.24 -2.77
N ALA A 59 16.21 7.04 -2.11
CA ALA A 59 17.05 8.11 -1.62
C ALA A 59 17.86 8.69 -2.78
N LEU A 60 17.86 10.02 -2.87
CA LEU A 60 18.63 10.80 -3.83
C LEU A 60 19.65 11.62 -3.05
N THR A 61 20.94 11.32 -3.26
CA THR A 61 22.02 11.95 -2.49
C THR A 61 22.98 12.71 -3.40
N GLY A 62 23.07 14.02 -3.18
CA GLY A 62 24.05 14.92 -3.75
C GLY A 62 24.88 15.58 -2.66
N THR A 63 24.75 16.90 -2.50
CA THR A 63 25.25 17.61 -1.31
C THR A 63 24.32 17.48 -0.10
N ARG A 64 23.07 17.08 -0.36
CA ARG A 64 22.03 16.79 0.61
C ARG A 64 21.40 15.44 0.26
N THR A 65 20.70 14.85 1.20
CA THR A 65 19.91 13.63 0.98
C THR A 65 18.44 13.99 1.04
N THR A 66 17.70 13.55 0.03
CA THR A 66 16.24 13.65 -0.06
C THR A 66 15.68 12.31 -0.52
N ALA A 67 14.35 12.19 -0.58
CA ALA A 67 13.69 11.01 -1.11
C ALA A 67 12.67 11.40 -2.17
N ALA A 68 12.50 10.53 -3.17
CA ALA A 68 11.47 10.67 -4.19
C ALA A 68 10.90 9.29 -4.52
N VAL A 69 9.75 9.28 -5.19
CA VAL A 69 9.10 8.05 -5.66
C VAL A 69 9.66 7.68 -7.04
N ALA A 70 10.11 6.45 -7.22
CA ALA A 70 10.65 5.99 -8.49
C ALA A 70 9.52 5.75 -9.51
N GLY A 71 9.50 6.52 -10.58
CA GLY A 71 8.66 6.29 -11.77
C GLY A 71 9.49 5.70 -12.91
N VAL A 72 8.88 4.89 -13.78
CA VAL A 72 9.58 4.41 -14.98
C VAL A 72 9.78 5.58 -15.95
N ALA A 73 11.00 5.73 -16.45
CA ALA A 73 11.34 6.72 -17.47
C ALA A 73 10.78 6.33 -18.85
N GLY A 74 10.34 7.34 -19.61
CA GLY A 74 9.86 7.16 -20.98
C GLY A 74 10.97 6.78 -21.98
N PRO A 75 10.59 6.41 -23.21
CA PRO A 75 11.54 6.03 -24.24
C PRO A 75 12.52 7.18 -24.56
N GLY A 76 13.81 6.86 -24.71
CA GLY A 76 14.87 7.83 -25.05
C GLY A 76 15.67 8.38 -23.87
N VAL A 77 15.36 7.98 -22.63
CA VAL A 77 16.19 8.27 -21.45
C VAL A 77 17.22 7.15 -21.27
N PRO A 78 18.54 7.43 -21.32
CA PRO A 78 19.57 6.39 -21.18
C PRO A 78 19.67 5.89 -19.73
N ALA A 79 20.14 4.65 -19.54
CA ALA A 79 20.23 4.00 -18.24
C ALA A 79 21.06 4.78 -17.20
N GLY A 80 22.13 5.43 -17.63
CA GLY A 80 22.98 6.28 -16.79
C GLY A 80 22.36 7.63 -16.39
N THR A 81 21.09 7.90 -16.72
CA THR A 81 20.41 9.18 -16.46
C THR A 81 19.18 9.01 -15.57
N ALA A 82 19.04 9.90 -14.59
CA ALA A 82 17.82 10.07 -13.81
C ALA A 82 17.18 11.43 -14.15
N LEU A 83 15.87 11.47 -14.42
CA LEU A 83 15.17 12.75 -14.60
C LEU A 83 14.57 13.19 -13.27
N LEU A 84 15.04 14.34 -12.78
CA LEU A 84 14.59 14.97 -11.56
C LEU A 84 13.92 16.29 -11.90
N ASP A 85 12.85 16.66 -11.19
CA ASP A 85 12.27 17.99 -11.31
C ASP A 85 13.12 19.07 -10.59
N ASP A 86 12.72 20.33 -10.74
CA ASP A 86 13.42 21.49 -10.17
C ASP A 86 13.53 21.42 -8.64
N VAL A 87 12.45 21.02 -7.96
CA VAL A 87 12.38 20.88 -6.51
C VAL A 87 13.26 19.74 -6.02
N THR A 88 13.26 18.58 -6.69
CA THR A 88 14.03 17.40 -6.32
C THR A 88 15.53 17.64 -6.52
N LEU A 89 15.93 18.33 -7.60
CA LEU A 89 17.31 18.77 -7.80
C LEU A 89 17.78 19.68 -6.65
N SER A 90 16.93 20.63 -6.24
CA SER A 90 17.21 21.53 -5.11
C SER A 90 17.31 20.76 -3.79
N ASN A 91 16.38 19.85 -3.51
CA ASN A 91 16.34 19.06 -2.28
C ASN A 91 17.55 18.13 -2.14
N ALA A 92 17.95 17.47 -3.23
CA ALA A 92 19.16 16.65 -3.27
C ALA A 92 20.46 17.50 -3.27
N GLY A 93 20.34 18.81 -3.53
CA GLY A 93 21.47 19.71 -3.71
C GLY A 93 22.36 19.27 -4.87
N VAL A 94 21.74 18.93 -6.00
CA VAL A 94 22.37 18.45 -7.24
C VAL A 94 22.13 19.49 -8.35
N ARG A 95 23.19 19.85 -9.07
CA ARG A 95 23.08 20.71 -10.26
C ARG A 95 22.62 19.89 -11.46
N GLU A 96 21.95 20.54 -12.42
CA GLU A 96 21.62 19.88 -13.68
C GLU A 96 22.88 19.32 -14.36
N ASN A 97 22.78 18.10 -14.88
CA ASN A 97 23.84 17.31 -15.51
C ASN A 97 24.99 16.94 -14.55
N ALA A 98 24.80 17.09 -13.23
CA ALA A 98 25.73 16.58 -12.23
C ALA A 98 25.38 15.14 -11.81
N ALA A 99 26.30 14.50 -11.10
CA ALA A 99 26.06 13.17 -10.58
C ALA A 99 25.13 13.18 -9.35
N VAL A 100 24.24 12.21 -9.27
CA VAL A 100 23.38 11.90 -8.13
C VAL A 100 23.54 10.43 -7.75
N LEU A 101 23.63 10.15 -6.45
CA LEU A 101 23.54 8.79 -5.94
C LEU A 101 22.08 8.41 -5.72
N VAL A 102 21.69 7.23 -6.22
CA VAL A 102 20.35 6.66 -6.09
C VAL A 102 20.46 5.32 -5.36
N SER A 103 19.67 5.14 -4.31
CA SER A 103 19.58 3.89 -3.55
C SER A 103 18.16 3.65 -3.02
N PRO A 104 17.77 2.40 -2.71
CA PRO A 104 16.52 2.11 -2.01
C PRO A 104 16.47 2.83 -0.64
N VAL A 105 15.27 3.20 -0.18
CA VAL A 105 15.07 3.80 1.15
C VAL A 105 13.82 3.26 1.82
N THR A 106 13.93 2.96 3.12
CA THR A 106 12.78 2.59 3.95
C THR A 106 11.95 3.83 4.27
N VAL A 107 10.64 3.76 4.05
CA VAL A 107 9.70 4.86 4.31
C VAL A 107 8.66 4.40 5.32
N TYR A 108 8.62 5.07 6.46
CA TYR A 108 7.60 4.82 7.48
C TYR A 108 6.35 5.68 7.24
N GLY A 109 5.19 5.27 7.76
CA GLY A 109 4.04 6.17 7.89
C GLY A 109 4.35 7.27 8.90
N ALA A 110 4.14 8.53 8.54
CA ALA A 110 4.41 9.65 9.43
C ALA A 110 3.43 9.66 10.61
N ARG A 111 3.93 9.85 11.84
CA ARG A 111 3.09 10.29 12.95
C ARG A 111 2.79 11.77 12.82
N SER A 112 3.85 12.56 12.58
CA SER A 112 3.73 13.99 12.34
C SER A 112 4.71 14.47 11.27
N VAL A 113 4.28 15.48 10.52
CA VAL A 113 5.11 16.27 9.63
C VAL A 113 4.87 17.74 9.94
N THR A 114 5.94 18.47 10.22
CA THR A 114 5.88 19.92 10.45
C THR A 114 6.39 20.64 9.22
N VAL A 115 5.60 21.59 8.71
CA VAL A 115 5.94 22.40 7.53
C VAL A 115 6.01 23.88 7.89
N SER A 116 6.80 24.63 7.14
CA SER A 116 6.91 26.08 7.21
C SER A 116 6.56 26.71 5.87
N GLY A 117 5.90 27.86 5.90
CA GLY A 117 5.45 28.61 4.74
C GLY A 117 5.11 30.05 5.09
N SER A 118 4.39 30.73 4.20
CA SER A 118 3.99 32.11 4.36
C SER A 118 2.97 32.28 5.49
N ARG A 119 2.91 33.49 6.05
CA ARG A 119 1.89 33.87 7.04
C ARG A 119 0.47 33.70 6.51
N LEU A 120 0.25 33.94 5.21
CA LEU A 120 -1.06 33.80 4.60
C LEU A 120 -1.47 32.32 4.53
N ALA A 121 -0.59 31.44 4.06
CA ALA A 121 -0.85 30.00 4.02
C ALA A 121 -1.07 29.42 5.43
N THR A 122 -0.25 29.84 6.40
CA THR A 122 -0.34 29.40 7.80
C THR A 122 -1.71 29.69 8.44
N GLN A 123 -2.34 30.80 8.05
CA GLN A 123 -3.63 31.23 8.62
C GLN A 123 -4.84 30.78 7.78
N SER A 124 -4.65 30.41 6.51
CA SER A 124 -5.75 30.06 5.60
C SER A 124 -5.88 28.57 5.31
N ILE A 125 -4.79 27.80 5.43
CA ILE A 125 -4.77 26.37 5.11
C ILE A 125 -4.73 25.57 6.41
N SER A 126 -5.75 24.76 6.64
CA SER A 126 -5.84 23.90 7.83
C SER A 126 -4.88 22.69 7.76
N PRO A 127 -4.49 22.12 8.91
CA PRO A 127 -3.74 20.86 8.96
C PRO A 127 -4.37 19.72 8.15
N ALA A 128 -5.70 19.58 8.21
CA ALA A 128 -6.44 18.60 7.42
C ALA A 128 -6.27 18.83 5.90
N THR A 129 -6.24 20.08 5.45
CA THR A 129 -6.02 20.44 4.04
C THR A 129 -4.58 20.11 3.62
N LEU A 130 -3.59 20.42 4.47
CA LEU A 130 -2.19 20.03 4.24
C LEU A 130 -2.04 18.51 4.09
N ARG A 131 -2.64 17.76 5.01
CA ARG A 131 -2.63 16.29 4.97
C ARG A 131 -3.24 15.75 3.69
N MET A 132 -4.37 16.30 3.25
CA MET A 132 -5.04 15.88 2.02
C MET A 132 -4.20 16.21 0.77
N ALA A 133 -3.58 17.39 0.71
CA ALA A 133 -2.77 17.83 -0.42
C ALA A 133 -1.44 17.06 -0.56
N LEU A 134 -0.94 16.53 0.56
CA LEU A 134 0.34 15.82 0.64
C LEU A 134 0.20 14.31 0.81
N LEU A 135 -1.03 13.78 0.81
CA LEU A 135 -1.32 12.38 1.07
C LEU A 135 -0.52 11.46 0.14
N GLY A 136 0.15 10.46 0.70
CA GLY A 136 0.96 9.48 -0.01
C GLY A 136 2.35 9.94 -0.44
N LYS A 137 2.65 11.26 -0.40
CA LYS A 137 3.97 11.81 -0.74
C LYS A 137 5.01 11.50 0.34
N VAL A 138 6.25 11.35 -0.09
CA VAL A 138 7.41 11.15 0.79
C VAL A 138 7.98 12.49 1.27
N MET A 139 8.44 12.53 2.51
CA MET A 139 8.91 13.74 3.19
C MET A 139 10.25 13.47 3.87
N THR A 140 11.20 14.38 3.70
CA THR A 140 12.47 14.42 4.44
C THR A 140 12.66 15.81 5.04
N VAL A 141 13.32 15.89 6.19
CA VAL A 141 13.60 17.18 6.84
C VAL A 141 14.45 18.07 5.93
N GLY A 142 14.00 19.32 5.75
CA GLY A 142 14.63 20.33 4.92
C GLY A 142 14.20 20.28 3.45
N ASP A 143 13.35 19.32 3.05
CA ASP A 143 12.79 19.28 1.69
C ASP A 143 11.86 20.46 1.45
N THR A 144 11.96 21.05 0.26
CA THR A 144 10.92 21.89 -0.31
C THR A 144 9.84 21.00 -0.93
N VAL A 145 8.57 21.28 -0.63
CA VAL A 145 7.42 20.50 -1.11
C VAL A 145 6.35 21.41 -1.67
N SER A 146 5.68 20.96 -2.73
CA SER A 146 4.59 21.70 -3.35
C SER A 146 3.25 21.06 -3.01
N LEU A 147 2.29 21.88 -2.56
CA LEU A 147 0.91 21.45 -2.39
C LEU A 147 0.21 21.26 -3.74
N LEU A 148 0.55 22.09 -4.73
CA LEU A 148 -0.05 22.04 -6.06
C LEU A 148 1.02 22.23 -7.16
N PRO A 149 1.17 21.28 -8.10
CA PRO A 149 2.29 21.27 -9.04
C PRO A 149 2.42 22.51 -9.95
N ARG A 150 1.35 23.28 -10.16
CA ARG A 150 1.33 24.38 -11.11
C ARG A 150 0.50 25.57 -10.62
N ASP A 151 0.99 26.79 -10.88
CA ASP A 151 0.18 28.00 -10.71
C ASP A 151 -1.02 28.01 -11.66
N LEU A 152 -2.23 27.98 -11.10
CA LEU A 152 -3.46 28.37 -11.81
C LEU A 152 -3.69 29.89 -11.72
N GLY A 153 -2.60 30.66 -11.59
CA GLY A 153 -2.60 32.07 -11.19
C GLY A 153 -3.25 33.04 -12.20
N PRO A 154 -3.61 34.26 -11.76
CA PRO A 154 -4.33 35.23 -12.57
C PRO A 154 -3.45 35.77 -13.71
N GLY A 155 -3.84 35.50 -14.95
CA GLY A 155 -3.11 35.94 -16.15
C GLY A 155 -3.43 35.20 -17.45
N THR A 156 -4.15 34.08 -17.38
CA THR A 156 -4.72 33.37 -18.55
C THR A 156 -6.19 33.77 -18.77
N SER A 157 -6.64 33.84 -20.03
CA SER A 157 -8.02 34.26 -20.36
C SER A 157 -9.09 33.32 -19.77
N THR A 158 -8.69 32.09 -19.43
CA THR A 158 -9.50 30.96 -18.95
C THR A 158 -9.51 30.79 -17.41
N SER A 159 -8.98 31.76 -16.66
CA SER A 159 -8.79 31.69 -15.18
C SER A 159 -10.08 31.46 -14.37
N ALA A 160 -11.23 31.95 -14.83
CA ALA A 160 -12.52 31.75 -14.16
C ALA A 160 -13.02 30.30 -14.30
N ALA A 161 -12.97 29.73 -15.50
CA ALA A 161 -13.38 28.34 -15.73
C ALA A 161 -12.40 27.35 -15.09
N THR A 162 -11.11 27.69 -15.09
CA THR A 162 -10.05 26.90 -14.43
C THR A 162 -10.19 26.90 -12.90
N SER A 163 -10.50 28.04 -12.28
CA SER A 163 -10.74 28.11 -10.83
C SER A 163 -12.05 27.43 -10.42
N ALA A 164 -13.10 27.52 -11.24
CA ALA A 164 -14.34 26.78 -11.05
C ALA A 164 -14.11 25.25 -11.14
N LEU A 165 -13.35 24.79 -12.14
CA LEU A 165 -12.97 23.38 -12.28
C LEU A 165 -12.17 22.92 -11.06
N ALA A 166 -11.12 23.63 -10.67
CA ALA A 166 -10.30 23.29 -9.51
C ALA A 166 -11.15 23.19 -8.23
N SER A 167 -12.06 24.14 -8.01
CA SER A 167 -12.99 24.11 -6.87
C SER A 167 -13.94 22.92 -6.94
N SER A 168 -14.44 22.56 -8.14
CA SER A 168 -15.34 21.42 -8.34
C SER A 168 -14.70 20.07 -8.03
N VAL A 169 -13.39 19.93 -8.24
CA VAL A 169 -12.61 18.73 -7.86
C VAL A 169 -11.97 18.83 -6.48
N GLY A 170 -12.34 19.83 -5.68
CA GLY A 170 -11.94 19.97 -4.28
C GLY A 170 -10.53 20.50 -4.04
N ILE A 171 -9.94 21.18 -5.02
CA ILE A 171 -8.68 21.88 -4.86
C ILE A 171 -8.96 23.23 -4.19
N THR A 172 -8.50 23.39 -2.95
CA THR A 172 -8.72 24.62 -2.14
C THR A 172 -7.43 25.33 -1.74
N TRP A 173 -6.27 24.77 -2.09
CA TRP A 173 -4.95 25.27 -1.69
C TRP A 173 -4.17 25.86 -2.86
N THR A 174 -3.12 26.61 -2.53
CA THR A 174 -2.27 27.31 -3.51
C THR A 174 -1.07 26.46 -3.93
N SER A 175 -0.37 26.92 -4.96
CA SER A 175 0.91 26.40 -5.49
C SER A 175 2.13 26.75 -4.63
N GLU A 176 1.92 27.30 -3.43
CA GLU A 176 3.00 27.74 -2.55
C GLU A 176 3.96 26.59 -2.22
N LEU A 177 5.26 26.87 -2.28
CA LEU A 177 6.32 25.95 -1.87
C LEU A 177 6.53 26.06 -0.36
N LEU A 178 6.37 24.94 0.32
CA LEU A 178 6.59 24.81 1.76
C LEU A 178 7.92 24.12 2.03
N THR A 179 8.45 24.29 3.23
CA THR A 179 9.65 23.55 3.68
C THR A 179 9.31 22.63 4.84
N VAL A 180 9.71 21.37 4.75
CA VAL A 180 9.57 20.40 5.85
C VAL A 180 10.60 20.72 6.94
N THR A 181 10.15 21.04 8.14
CA THR A 181 11.04 21.41 9.27
C THR A 181 11.26 20.27 10.24
N ALA A 182 10.32 19.34 10.35
CA ALA A 182 10.44 18.14 11.18
C ALA A 182 9.56 17.00 10.66
N VAL A 183 9.96 15.77 10.96
CA VAL A 183 9.19 14.54 10.71
C VAL A 183 9.35 13.59 11.90
N ASP A 184 8.31 12.80 12.19
CA ASP A 184 8.35 11.71 13.16
C ASP A 184 7.72 10.45 12.55
N PRO A 185 8.42 9.29 12.54
CA PRO A 185 9.79 9.05 13.04
C PRO A 185 10.88 9.80 12.24
N PRO A 186 12.09 9.98 12.80
CA PRO A 186 13.21 10.56 12.06
C PRO A 186 13.56 9.73 10.82
N GLY A 187 14.00 10.40 9.75
CA GLY A 187 14.34 9.78 8.47
C GLY A 187 13.37 10.21 7.37
N THR A 188 13.02 9.29 6.48
CA THR A 188 12.02 9.51 5.43
C THR A 188 10.68 8.93 5.84
N VAL A 189 9.63 9.74 5.74
CA VAL A 189 8.26 9.34 6.08
C VAL A 189 7.30 9.59 4.92
N SER A 190 6.16 8.93 4.93
CA SER A 190 5.04 9.19 4.01
C SER A 190 3.85 9.76 4.76
N VAL A 191 3.15 10.72 4.16
CA VAL A 191 1.92 11.27 4.75
C VAL A 191 0.79 10.26 4.58
N GLN A 192 0.17 9.85 5.68
CA GLN A 192 -0.92 8.89 5.77
C GLN A 192 -2.20 9.57 6.31
N PRO A 193 -3.39 8.94 6.21
CA PRO A 193 -4.60 9.48 6.80
C PRO A 193 -4.50 9.70 8.31
N ASN A 194 -3.79 8.81 9.02
CA ASN A 194 -3.53 8.90 10.45
C ASN A 194 -2.30 9.75 10.82
N SER A 195 -1.66 10.41 9.85
CA SER A 195 -0.62 11.41 10.11
C SER A 195 -1.25 12.74 10.52
N VAL A 196 -0.52 13.54 11.30
CA VAL A 196 -0.81 14.98 11.41
C VAL A 196 0.19 15.77 10.56
N VAL A 197 -0.30 16.75 9.79
CA VAL A 197 0.57 17.69 9.06
C VAL A 197 0.27 19.09 9.57
N SER A 198 1.18 19.67 10.33
CA SER A 198 0.96 20.95 11.03
C SER A 198 1.96 22.03 10.61
N TRP A 199 1.54 23.28 10.74
CA TRP A 199 2.43 24.42 10.63
C TRP A 199 3.42 24.45 11.79
N GLY A 200 4.68 24.77 11.51
CA GLY A 200 5.65 25.11 12.53
C GLY A 200 5.19 26.32 13.32
N THR A 201 5.49 26.35 14.62
CA THR A 201 5.39 27.58 15.40
C THR A 201 6.34 28.58 14.75
N GLY A 202 5.79 29.61 14.08
CA GLY A 202 6.55 30.56 13.28
C GLY A 202 7.68 31.27 14.04
N THR A 203 8.40 32.14 13.35
CA THR A 203 9.34 33.05 14.03
C THR A 203 8.57 33.91 15.05
N PRO A 204 9.19 34.40 16.14
CA PRO A 204 8.50 35.18 17.18
C PRO A 204 7.74 36.42 16.67
N GLU A 205 8.01 36.87 15.45
CA GLU A 205 7.36 38.01 14.81
C GLU A 205 6.03 37.65 14.11
N ASP A 206 5.81 36.37 13.78
CA ASP A 206 4.59 35.91 13.14
C ASP A 206 3.51 35.48 14.15
N PRO A 207 2.22 35.73 13.85
CA PRO A 207 1.14 35.26 14.70
C PRO A 207 1.13 33.73 14.74
N ALA A 208 0.91 33.18 15.93
CA ALA A 208 0.82 31.74 16.12
C ALA A 208 -0.25 31.12 15.22
N PRO A 209 -0.04 29.89 14.72
CA PRO A 209 -1.05 29.18 13.95
C PRO A 209 -2.31 28.92 14.79
N PRO A 210 -3.48 28.74 14.15
CA PRO A 210 -4.72 28.38 14.85
C PRO A 210 -4.55 27.13 15.74
N PRO A 211 -5.22 27.07 16.90
CA PRO A 211 -5.13 25.90 17.77
C PRO A 211 -5.74 24.66 17.10
N THR A 212 -5.05 23.53 17.19
CA THR A 212 -5.45 22.24 16.64
C THR A 212 -5.97 21.29 17.72
N GLY A 213 -6.53 20.15 17.31
CA GLY A 213 -6.90 19.06 18.21
C GLY A 213 -8.03 19.42 19.17
N ARG A 214 -8.94 20.30 18.75
CA ARG A 214 -10.19 20.62 19.46
C ARG A 214 -11.37 19.99 18.74
N HIS A 215 -12.41 19.59 19.48
CA HIS A 215 -13.58 19.01 18.86
C HIS A 215 -14.35 20.02 18.01
N THR A 216 -14.99 19.53 16.97
CA THR A 216 -16.00 20.27 16.20
C THR A 216 -17.38 19.69 16.49
N VAL A 217 -18.42 20.50 16.32
CA VAL A 217 -19.81 20.06 16.51
C VAL A 217 -20.57 20.27 15.22
N SER A 218 -21.03 19.17 14.62
CA SER A 218 -21.95 19.20 13.48
C SER A 218 -23.39 19.11 14.00
N PRO A 219 -24.25 20.11 13.76
CA PRO A 219 -25.66 20.05 14.09
C PRO A 219 -26.40 18.88 13.41
N GLN A 220 -27.56 18.52 13.96
CA GLN A 220 -28.48 17.58 13.30
C GLN A 220 -28.88 18.11 11.91
N ARG A 221 -28.87 17.23 10.90
CA ARG A 221 -29.24 17.54 9.51
C ARG A 221 -28.37 18.64 8.90
N SER A 222 -27.10 18.66 9.25
CA SER A 222 -26.11 19.48 8.56
C SER A 222 -25.95 19.02 7.12
N GLU A 223 -25.67 19.96 6.23
CA GLU A 223 -25.29 19.65 4.85
C GLU A 223 -24.04 18.76 4.86
N GLN A 224 -24.14 17.59 4.21
CA GLN A 224 -23.04 16.66 4.07
C GLN A 224 -22.55 16.66 2.62
N PRO A 225 -21.23 16.64 2.39
CA PRO A 225 -20.67 16.60 1.03
C PRO A 225 -20.97 15.27 0.33
N VAL A 226 -21.16 14.18 1.09
CA VAL A 226 -21.50 12.86 0.56
C VAL A 226 -22.74 12.35 1.29
N SER A 227 -23.74 11.91 0.54
CA SER A 227 -25.00 11.42 1.11
C SER A 227 -24.88 9.96 1.59
N PHE A 228 -25.79 9.55 2.48
CA PHE A 228 -25.89 8.14 2.89
C PHE A 228 -26.18 7.21 1.70
N ASP A 229 -26.97 7.68 0.72
CA ASP A 229 -27.28 6.93 -0.49
C ASP A 229 -26.05 6.72 -1.39
N ASP A 230 -25.15 7.68 -1.43
CA ASP A 230 -23.88 7.55 -2.16
C ASP A 230 -22.93 6.55 -1.48
N VAL A 231 -22.89 6.57 -0.16
CA VAL A 231 -22.01 5.71 0.63
C VAL A 231 -22.48 4.25 0.59
N LYS A 232 -23.78 3.97 0.73
CA LYS A 232 -24.27 2.58 0.81
C LYS A 232 -24.06 1.76 -0.47
N VAL A 233 -23.91 2.43 -1.62
CA VAL A 233 -23.63 1.77 -2.91
C VAL A 233 -22.25 1.13 -2.91
N THR A 234 -21.28 1.79 -2.28
CA THR A 234 -19.88 1.35 -2.27
C THR A 234 -19.50 0.67 -0.95
N HIS A 235 -20.21 0.97 0.13
CA HIS A 235 -20.02 0.40 1.45
C HIS A 235 -21.35 -0.09 2.05
N PRO A 236 -21.77 -1.32 1.74
CA PRO A 236 -22.99 -1.92 2.30
C PRO A 236 -23.04 -1.91 3.84
N GLN A 237 -21.86 -1.94 4.48
CA GLN A 237 -21.68 -1.86 5.94
C GLN A 237 -22.31 -0.60 6.55
N ALA A 238 -22.47 0.48 5.77
CA ALA A 238 -23.13 1.70 6.21
C ALA A 238 -24.58 1.45 6.67
N VAL A 239 -25.29 0.53 6.02
CA VAL A 239 -26.67 0.15 6.40
C VAL A 239 -26.71 -0.46 7.79
N LYS A 240 -25.75 -1.34 8.09
CA LYS A 240 -25.63 -1.99 9.39
C LYS A 240 -25.30 -0.99 10.50
N LEU A 241 -24.44 -0.01 10.20
CA LEU A 241 -24.10 1.05 11.15
C LEU A 241 -25.30 1.96 11.44
N ASP A 242 -26.08 2.33 10.42
CA ASP A 242 -27.32 3.11 10.56
C ASP A 242 -28.34 2.35 11.43
N GLU A 243 -28.54 1.05 11.16
CA GLU A 243 -29.43 0.19 11.96
C GLU A 243 -29.02 0.14 13.44
N TRP A 244 -27.74 -0.07 13.73
CA TRP A 244 -27.23 -0.07 15.10
C TRP A 244 -27.48 1.26 15.82
N LEU A 245 -27.23 2.38 15.14
CA LEU A 245 -27.46 3.70 15.71
C LEU A 245 -28.95 3.96 15.97
N ARG A 246 -29.84 3.54 15.07
CA ARG A 246 -31.30 3.67 15.28
C ARG A 246 -31.78 2.84 16.47
N LEU A 247 -31.36 1.59 16.58
CA LEU A 247 -31.73 0.73 17.70
C LEU A 247 -31.25 1.29 19.05
N SER A 248 -30.03 1.83 19.09
CA SER A 248 -29.44 2.39 20.31
C SER A 248 -30.03 3.77 20.69
N LEU A 249 -30.22 4.66 19.72
CA LEU A 249 -30.57 6.07 19.97
C LEU A 249 -32.07 6.38 19.82
N ASP A 250 -32.78 5.70 18.93
CA ASP A 250 -34.22 5.96 18.66
C ASP A 250 -35.14 4.93 19.29
N GLU A 251 -34.73 3.65 19.30
CA GLU A 251 -35.56 2.51 19.71
C GLU A 251 -34.99 1.73 20.93
N PRO A 252 -34.49 2.40 22.00
CA PRO A 252 -33.81 1.71 23.10
C PRO A 252 -34.71 0.73 23.89
N GLU A 253 -36.03 0.95 23.86
CA GLU A 253 -37.00 0.06 24.51
C GLU A 253 -37.09 -1.33 23.84
N LEU A 254 -36.79 -1.42 22.52
CA LEU A 254 -36.73 -2.70 21.81
C LEU A 254 -35.57 -3.54 22.35
N LEU A 255 -34.38 -2.94 22.46
CA LEU A 255 -33.19 -3.58 23.03
C LEU A 255 -33.43 -4.02 24.48
N LYS A 256 -34.04 -3.14 25.29
CA LYS A 256 -34.36 -3.43 26.68
C LYS A 256 -35.35 -4.59 26.85
N THR A 257 -36.34 -4.71 25.97
CA THR A 257 -37.30 -5.82 25.96
C THR A 257 -36.62 -7.16 25.68
N LEU A 258 -35.57 -7.16 24.86
CA LEU A 258 -34.77 -8.33 24.55
C LEU A 258 -33.66 -8.62 25.58
N GLY A 259 -33.53 -7.79 26.62
CA GLY A 259 -32.45 -7.88 27.60
C GLY A 259 -31.08 -7.46 27.07
N ALA A 260 -31.04 -6.75 25.93
CA ALA A 260 -29.82 -6.19 25.36
C ALA A 260 -29.51 -4.80 25.95
N THR A 261 -28.22 -4.45 25.96
CA THR A 261 -27.77 -3.11 26.39
C THR A 261 -28.15 -2.05 25.34
N PRO A 262 -28.62 -0.86 25.75
CA PRO A 262 -28.86 0.25 24.83
C PRO A 262 -27.56 1.01 24.45
N HIS A 263 -26.44 0.73 25.12
CA HIS A 263 -25.15 1.36 24.83
C HIS A 263 -24.60 0.89 23.48
N LEU A 264 -23.92 1.79 22.77
CA LEU A 264 -23.32 1.50 21.47
C LEU A 264 -21.94 2.13 21.36
N GLY A 265 -20.94 1.26 21.15
CA GLY A 265 -19.59 1.64 20.79
C GLY A 265 -19.10 0.86 19.58
N VAL A 266 -18.69 1.57 18.53
CA VAL A 266 -18.27 0.95 17.27
C VAL A 266 -16.86 1.35 16.88
N LEU A 267 -15.98 0.38 16.67
CA LEU A 267 -14.70 0.61 15.98
C LEU A 267 -14.86 0.25 14.50
N VAL A 268 -14.78 1.25 13.63
CA VAL A 268 -14.81 1.09 12.18
C VAL A 268 -13.40 0.94 11.65
N SER A 269 -13.10 -0.17 10.99
CA SER A 269 -11.77 -0.48 10.45
C SER A 269 -11.79 -0.63 8.93
N GLY A 270 -10.61 -0.75 8.32
CA GLY A 270 -10.46 -0.98 6.88
C GLY A 270 -9.37 -0.11 6.24
N PRO A 271 -9.05 -0.33 4.96
CA PRO A 271 -7.89 0.28 4.30
C PRO A 271 -7.78 1.80 4.47
N ALA A 272 -6.54 2.30 4.48
CA ALA A 272 -6.26 3.74 4.51
C ALA A 272 -6.93 4.43 3.31
N GLY A 273 -7.66 5.52 3.55
CA GLY A 273 -8.30 6.30 2.48
C GLY A 273 -9.55 5.68 1.83
N VAL A 274 -10.06 4.53 2.32
CA VAL A 274 -11.27 3.87 1.79
C VAL A 274 -12.56 4.66 2.00
N GLY A 275 -12.56 5.65 2.91
CA GLY A 275 -13.72 6.49 3.19
C GLY A 275 -14.43 6.18 4.52
N LYS A 276 -13.75 5.54 5.48
CA LYS A 276 -14.28 5.24 6.82
C LYS A 276 -14.93 6.46 7.50
N ALA A 277 -14.19 7.56 7.63
CA ALA A 277 -14.70 8.78 8.26
C ALA A 277 -15.86 9.39 7.47
N THR A 278 -15.80 9.37 6.14
CA THR A 278 -16.89 9.81 5.26
C THR A 278 -18.16 8.99 5.46
N MET A 279 -18.04 7.65 5.57
CA MET A 279 -19.16 6.77 5.87
C MET A 279 -19.80 7.13 7.21
N VAL A 280 -18.99 7.30 8.26
CA VAL A 280 -19.51 7.65 9.60
C VAL A 280 -20.24 9.00 9.56
N ARG A 281 -19.69 10.03 8.92
CA ARG A 281 -20.35 11.35 8.80
C ARG A 281 -21.67 11.26 8.01
N ALA A 282 -21.70 10.51 6.92
CA ALA A 282 -22.90 10.33 6.11
C ALA A 282 -24.01 9.57 6.85
N VAL A 283 -23.67 8.49 7.57
CA VAL A 283 -24.62 7.74 8.40
C VAL A 283 -25.15 8.62 9.55
N CYS A 284 -24.29 9.42 10.16
CA CYS A 284 -24.64 10.29 11.28
C CYS A 284 -25.23 11.64 10.85
N ALA A 285 -25.52 11.87 9.57
CA ALA A 285 -25.96 13.18 9.05
C ALA A 285 -27.23 13.73 9.75
N SER A 286 -28.13 12.84 10.18
CA SER A 286 -29.35 13.20 10.91
C SER A 286 -29.13 13.48 12.40
N ARG A 287 -27.90 13.29 12.90
CA ARG A 287 -27.51 13.36 14.31
C ARG A 287 -26.61 14.55 14.58
N ARG A 288 -26.56 14.95 15.85
CA ARG A 288 -25.51 15.84 16.33
C ARG A 288 -24.23 15.01 16.49
N VAL A 289 -23.15 15.46 15.88
CA VAL A 289 -21.85 14.77 15.94
C VAL A 289 -20.85 15.68 16.62
N VAL A 290 -20.21 15.20 17.68
CA VAL A 290 -19.02 15.82 18.29
C VAL A 290 -17.81 15.05 17.75
N GLU A 291 -17.02 15.69 16.91
CA GLU A 291 -15.93 15.05 16.18
C GLU A 291 -14.56 15.52 16.69
N LEU A 292 -13.64 14.57 16.92
CA LEU A 292 -12.23 14.81 17.15
C LEU A 292 -11.40 14.17 16.03
N ASP A 293 -10.37 14.87 15.56
CA ASP A 293 -9.32 14.30 14.71
C ASP A 293 -8.26 13.64 15.58
N GLY A 294 -8.19 12.30 15.56
CA GLY A 294 -7.26 11.51 16.36
C GLY A 294 -5.81 11.94 16.21
N PRO A 295 -5.28 12.15 14.98
CA PRO A 295 -3.91 12.63 14.76
C PRO A 295 -3.63 14.00 15.37
N GLU A 296 -4.51 14.99 15.17
CA GLU A 296 -4.33 16.31 15.77
C GLU A 296 -4.33 16.26 17.31
N VAL A 297 -5.26 15.50 17.89
CA VAL A 297 -5.39 15.37 19.36
C VAL A 297 -4.23 14.56 19.93
N GLY A 298 -3.81 13.49 19.24
CA GLY A 298 -2.67 12.64 19.58
C GLY A 298 -1.36 13.41 19.69
N ALA A 299 -1.15 14.37 18.79
CA ALA A 299 0.03 15.22 18.74
C ALA A 299 0.08 16.32 19.81
N LEU A 300 -1.01 16.57 20.53
CA LEU A 300 -1.03 17.51 21.65
C LEU A 300 -0.14 17.01 22.80
N GLN A 301 0.31 17.97 23.63
CA GLN A 301 0.92 17.65 24.91
C GLN A 301 -0.04 16.84 25.78
N VAL A 302 0.51 15.93 26.59
CA VAL A 302 -0.24 14.92 27.35
C VAL A 302 -1.43 15.49 28.13
N GLU A 303 -1.25 16.60 28.84
CA GLU A 303 -2.30 17.24 29.64
C GLU A 303 -3.41 17.85 28.77
N GLU A 304 -3.03 18.48 27.66
CA GLU A 304 -3.92 19.14 26.72
C GLU A 304 -4.71 18.12 25.89
N ARG A 305 -4.07 16.98 25.59
CA ARG A 305 -4.69 15.82 24.94
C ARG A 305 -5.83 15.27 25.79
N LEU A 306 -5.59 15.03 27.08
CA LEU A 306 -6.64 14.60 28.01
C LEU A 306 -7.75 15.65 28.10
N ARG A 307 -7.40 16.94 28.25
CA ARG A 307 -8.38 18.03 28.35
C ARG A 307 -9.26 18.13 27.11
N SER A 308 -8.70 17.92 25.91
CA SER A 308 -9.46 17.94 24.66
C SER A 308 -10.51 16.82 24.62
N VAL A 309 -10.11 15.59 24.99
CA VAL A 309 -11.04 14.46 25.07
C VAL A 309 -12.12 14.70 26.12
N THR A 310 -11.74 15.13 27.34
CA THR A 310 -12.70 15.45 28.40
C THR A 310 -13.71 16.52 27.96
N SER A 311 -13.25 17.55 27.23
CA SER A 311 -14.13 18.59 26.70
C SER A 311 -15.10 18.06 25.65
N ALA A 312 -14.66 17.19 24.75
CA ALA A 312 -15.53 16.56 23.75
C ALA A 312 -16.56 15.63 24.40
N VAL A 313 -16.16 14.85 25.40
CA VAL A 313 -17.05 13.98 26.18
C VAL A 313 -18.09 14.79 26.95
N ALA A 314 -17.71 15.91 27.56
CA ALA A 314 -18.68 16.82 28.18
C ALA A 314 -19.67 17.35 27.14
N ALA A 315 -19.19 17.83 25.99
CA ALA A 315 -20.03 18.38 24.93
C ALA A 315 -21.03 17.37 24.35
N VAL A 316 -20.67 16.09 24.19
CA VAL A 316 -21.60 15.06 23.69
C VAL A 316 -22.60 14.65 24.77
N THR A 317 -22.17 14.53 26.03
CA THR A 317 -23.03 14.07 27.13
C THR A 317 -24.04 15.12 27.59
N GLU A 318 -23.79 16.41 27.34
CA GLU A 318 -24.73 17.51 27.64
C GLU A 318 -26.00 17.49 26.78
N SER A 319 -25.93 17.01 25.53
CA SER A 319 -27.07 17.11 24.58
C SER A 319 -27.36 15.81 23.82
N GLY A 320 -26.65 14.72 24.12
CA GLY A 320 -26.72 13.47 23.38
C GLY A 320 -26.15 13.58 21.97
N GLY A 321 -26.22 12.47 21.24
CA GLY A 321 -25.74 12.33 19.87
C GLY A 321 -24.58 11.34 19.74
N VAL A 322 -23.68 11.62 18.79
CA VAL A 322 -22.57 10.72 18.47
C VAL A 322 -21.25 11.40 18.81
N LEU A 323 -20.41 10.74 19.59
CA LEU A 323 -18.99 11.08 19.73
C LEU A 323 -18.22 10.32 18.66
N PHE A 324 -17.58 11.05 17.75
CA PHE A 324 -16.81 10.48 16.66
C PHE A 324 -15.32 10.83 16.80
N ILE A 325 -14.44 9.83 16.76
CA ILE A 325 -12.99 10.04 16.68
C ILE A 325 -12.45 9.44 15.39
N ALA A 326 -11.95 10.29 14.49
CA ALA A 326 -11.30 9.87 13.26
C ALA A 326 -9.87 9.35 13.55
N ASP A 327 -9.48 8.21 12.97
CA ASP A 327 -8.13 7.62 13.07
C ASP A 327 -7.59 7.57 14.52
N VAL A 328 -8.34 6.90 15.40
CA VAL A 328 -8.12 6.84 16.85
C VAL A 328 -6.81 6.18 17.26
N ASP A 329 -6.18 5.38 16.39
CA ASP A 329 -4.87 4.76 16.62
C ASP A 329 -3.76 5.79 16.85
N ALA A 330 -3.90 7.00 16.30
CA ALA A 330 -2.96 8.09 16.56
C ALA A 330 -3.15 8.71 17.97
N LEU A 331 -4.35 8.60 18.57
CA LEU A 331 -4.68 9.07 19.91
C LEU A 331 -4.44 8.01 20.99
N LEU A 332 -4.83 6.76 20.70
CA LEU A 332 -4.75 5.60 21.57
C LEU A 332 -4.01 4.46 20.87
N PRO A 333 -2.68 4.56 20.72
CA PRO A 333 -1.89 3.50 20.10
C PRO A 333 -1.85 2.26 21.01
N ALA A 334 -1.81 1.07 20.41
CA ALA A 334 -1.73 -0.20 21.12
C ALA A 334 -0.46 -0.38 21.96
N GLY A 335 0.60 0.35 21.60
CA GLY A 335 1.94 0.15 22.15
C GLY A 335 2.57 -1.15 21.65
N ASN A 336 3.84 -1.35 21.99
CA ASN A 336 4.56 -2.60 21.79
C ASN A 336 5.32 -2.96 23.08
N GLU A 337 5.97 -4.12 23.12
CA GLU A 337 6.70 -4.58 24.33
C GLU A 337 7.75 -3.58 24.82
N MET A 338 8.32 -2.77 23.91
CA MET A 338 9.33 -1.76 24.22
C MET A 338 8.74 -0.41 24.65
N ARG A 339 7.54 -0.06 24.17
CA ARG A 339 6.79 1.14 24.51
C ARG A 339 5.31 0.77 24.75
N PRO A 340 4.93 0.46 26.01
CA PRO A 340 3.52 0.25 26.33
C PRO A 340 2.71 1.54 26.16
N PRO A 341 1.36 1.46 26.10
CA PRO A 341 0.50 2.63 26.09
C PRO A 341 0.81 3.59 27.22
N GLU A 342 0.80 4.89 26.91
CA GLU A 342 1.10 5.93 27.91
C GLU A 342 0.07 5.93 29.05
N PRO A 343 0.44 6.34 30.28
CA PRO A 343 -0.48 6.36 31.42
C PRO A 343 -1.76 7.17 31.15
N VAL A 344 -1.67 8.24 30.37
CA VAL A 344 -2.81 9.09 30.00
C VAL A 344 -3.89 8.35 29.20
N ALA A 345 -3.52 7.29 28.45
CA ALA A 345 -4.48 6.47 27.72
C ALA A 345 -5.54 5.88 28.66
N THR A 346 -5.15 5.52 29.89
CA THR A 346 -6.09 5.02 30.91
C THR A 346 -7.14 6.06 31.30
N LEU A 347 -6.75 7.34 31.41
CA LEU A 347 -7.66 8.44 31.74
C LEU A 347 -8.57 8.79 30.55
N ILE A 348 -8.01 8.81 29.34
CA ILE A 348 -8.77 9.00 28.10
C ILE A 348 -9.85 7.92 27.96
N LEU A 349 -9.48 6.64 28.14
CA LEU A 349 -10.42 5.51 28.09
C LEU A 349 -11.50 5.60 29.17
N ALA A 350 -11.19 6.15 30.35
CA ALA A 350 -12.19 6.38 31.40
C ALA A 350 -13.24 7.41 30.97
N GLU A 351 -12.84 8.50 30.30
CA GLU A 351 -13.76 9.48 29.72
C GLU A 351 -14.60 8.88 28.58
N LEU A 352 -14.01 8.06 27.70
CA LEU A 352 -14.76 7.38 26.63
C LEU A 352 -15.79 6.40 27.20
N ARG A 353 -15.42 5.61 28.21
CA ARG A 353 -16.34 4.71 28.91
C ARG A 353 -17.51 5.47 29.54
N LYS A 354 -17.24 6.64 30.13
CA LYS A 354 -18.28 7.54 30.65
C LYS A 354 -19.23 8.02 29.54
N ALA A 355 -18.69 8.37 28.37
CA ALA A 355 -19.51 8.75 27.22
C ALA A 355 -20.43 7.61 26.77
N VAL A 356 -19.90 6.40 26.58
CA VAL A 356 -20.66 5.21 26.13
C VAL A 356 -21.74 4.80 27.13
N ALA A 357 -21.46 4.91 28.43
CA ALA A 357 -22.44 4.64 29.48
C ALA A 357 -23.56 5.70 29.57
N THR A 358 -23.43 6.85 28.90
CA THR A 358 -24.43 7.92 28.96
C THR A 358 -25.62 7.61 28.04
N PRO A 359 -26.86 7.65 28.55
CA PRO A 359 -28.05 7.44 27.71
C PRO A 359 -28.15 8.47 26.58
N GLY A 360 -28.52 8.01 25.38
CA GLY A 360 -28.64 8.88 24.20
C GLY A 360 -27.30 9.32 23.60
N VAL A 361 -26.19 8.69 24.01
CA VAL A 361 -24.86 8.88 23.42
C VAL A 361 -24.40 7.56 22.80
N ALA A 362 -23.90 7.64 21.56
CA ALA A 362 -23.17 6.55 20.91
C ALA A 362 -21.72 6.98 20.64
N PHE A 363 -20.79 6.02 20.68
CA PHE A 363 -19.39 6.25 20.35
C PHE A 363 -19.02 5.53 19.06
N ILE A 364 -18.35 6.25 18.16
CA ILE A 364 -17.78 5.67 16.95
C ILE A 364 -16.33 6.12 16.85
N ALA A 365 -15.43 5.18 16.60
CA ALA A 365 -14.05 5.47 16.26
C ALA A 365 -13.70 4.84 14.91
N THR A 366 -12.74 5.43 14.20
CA THR A 366 -12.19 4.79 13.00
C THR A 366 -10.70 4.50 13.20
N SER A 367 -10.20 3.45 12.58
CA SER A 367 -8.77 3.20 12.45
C SER A 367 -8.50 2.45 11.16
N ALA A 368 -7.32 2.58 10.55
CA ALA A 368 -6.99 1.74 9.40
C ALA A 368 -6.83 0.27 9.81
N VAL A 369 -6.13 0.06 10.92
CA VAL A 369 -5.69 -1.24 11.41
C VAL A 369 -6.18 -1.38 12.86
N PRO A 370 -7.18 -2.23 13.15
CA PRO A 370 -7.80 -2.29 14.48
C PRO A 370 -6.81 -2.59 15.61
N GLU A 371 -5.80 -3.40 15.36
CA GLU A 371 -4.79 -3.76 16.35
C GLU A 371 -3.77 -2.66 16.64
N ASN A 372 -3.68 -1.62 15.81
CA ASN A 372 -2.88 -0.45 16.14
C ASN A 372 -3.52 0.40 17.24
N VAL A 373 -4.77 0.11 17.60
CA VAL A 373 -5.51 0.77 18.67
C VAL A 373 -5.35 0.02 19.99
N ASP A 374 -5.24 0.77 21.10
CA ASP A 374 -5.24 0.25 22.46
C ASP A 374 -6.31 -0.83 22.65
N ALA A 375 -5.88 -2.03 23.06
CA ALA A 375 -6.74 -3.19 23.20
C ALA A 375 -7.93 -2.94 24.15
N ARG A 376 -7.78 -2.01 25.10
CA ARG A 376 -8.83 -1.61 26.05
C ARG A 376 -9.94 -0.79 25.40
N LEU A 377 -9.70 -0.18 24.23
CA LEU A 377 -10.76 0.47 23.45
C LEU A 377 -11.71 -0.57 22.84
N ARG A 378 -11.17 -1.71 22.39
CA ARG A 378 -11.92 -2.84 21.80
C ARG A 378 -12.61 -3.72 22.84
N ALA A 379 -12.69 -3.24 24.08
CA ALA A 379 -13.35 -3.94 25.17
C ALA A 379 -14.86 -3.62 25.17
N PRO A 380 -15.71 -4.52 25.70
CA PRO A 380 -17.17 -4.36 25.72
C PRO A 380 -17.66 -3.06 26.38
N GLU A 381 -16.87 -2.44 27.25
CA GLU A 381 -17.23 -1.20 27.94
C GLU A 381 -17.03 0.07 27.08
N VAL A 382 -16.31 -0.01 25.94
CA VAL A 382 -16.05 1.14 25.08
C VAL A 382 -16.48 0.88 23.65
N CYS A 383 -15.89 -0.08 22.94
CA CYS A 383 -16.36 -0.53 21.63
C CYS A 383 -16.77 -2.00 21.73
N ASP A 384 -18.07 -2.27 21.87
CA ASP A 384 -18.62 -3.63 21.96
C ASP A 384 -18.66 -4.35 20.61
N ARG A 385 -18.50 -3.61 19.50
CA ARG A 385 -18.54 -4.16 18.15
C ARG A 385 -17.55 -3.47 17.21
N GLU A 386 -17.18 -4.20 16.18
CA GLU A 386 -16.30 -3.72 15.11
C GLU A 386 -17.01 -3.81 13.75
N LEU A 387 -16.63 -2.93 12.83
CA LEU A 387 -17.17 -2.88 11.47
C LEU A 387 -16.05 -2.64 10.46
N GLY A 388 -15.69 -3.67 9.69
CA GLY A 388 -14.66 -3.58 8.65
C GLY A 388 -15.20 -3.11 7.31
N LEU A 389 -14.53 -2.12 6.71
CA LEU A 389 -14.72 -1.72 5.30
C LEU A 389 -13.72 -2.47 4.43
N SER A 390 -14.18 -2.87 3.26
CA SER A 390 -13.40 -3.53 2.23
C SER A 390 -12.87 -2.54 1.19
N LEU A 391 -11.87 -2.96 0.40
CA LEU A 391 -11.47 -2.22 -0.80
C LEU A 391 -12.62 -2.22 -1.83
N PRO A 392 -12.79 -1.13 -2.61
CA PRO A 392 -13.80 -1.11 -3.66
C PRO A 392 -13.39 -2.02 -4.83
N ASP A 393 -14.31 -2.88 -5.28
CA ASP A 393 -14.17 -3.63 -6.54
C ASP A 393 -14.26 -2.69 -7.76
N ALA A 394 -14.12 -3.21 -8.99
CA ALA A 394 -14.17 -2.39 -10.20
C ALA A 394 -15.50 -1.64 -10.36
N THR A 395 -16.63 -2.26 -10.01
CA THR A 395 -17.97 -1.65 -10.08
C THR A 395 -18.11 -0.51 -9.07
N ALA A 396 -17.62 -0.72 -7.85
CA ALA A 396 -17.57 0.28 -6.79
C ALA A 396 -16.63 1.43 -7.16
N ARG A 397 -15.44 1.15 -7.72
CA ARG A 397 -14.50 2.18 -8.20
C ARG A 397 -15.10 3.03 -9.30
N ARG A 398 -15.80 2.42 -10.27
CA ARG A 398 -16.56 3.16 -11.29
C ARG A 398 -17.61 4.06 -10.65
N SER A 399 -18.40 3.54 -9.70
CA SER A 399 -19.42 4.32 -8.99
C SER A 399 -18.82 5.50 -8.19
N LEU A 400 -17.64 5.29 -7.59
CA LEU A 400 -16.88 6.34 -6.91
C LEU A 400 -16.38 7.41 -7.90
N LEU A 401 -15.87 7.02 -9.06
CA LEU A 401 -15.46 7.96 -10.12
C LEU A 401 -16.65 8.78 -10.62
N GLU A 402 -17.79 8.14 -10.89
CA GLU A 402 -19.03 8.81 -11.27
C GLU A 402 -19.49 9.82 -10.19
N MET A 403 -19.34 9.47 -8.91
CA MET A 403 -19.61 10.37 -7.79
C MET A 403 -18.65 11.56 -7.75
N LEU A 404 -17.35 11.32 -7.88
CA LEU A 404 -16.29 12.33 -7.82
C LEU A 404 -16.35 13.32 -9.00
N LEU A 405 -16.93 12.90 -10.13
CA LEU A 405 -17.05 13.70 -11.35
C LEU A 405 -18.38 14.48 -11.45
N ARG A 406 -19.25 14.40 -10.43
CA ARG A 406 -20.51 15.17 -10.43
C ARG A 406 -20.23 16.66 -10.49
N GLY A 407 -20.75 17.32 -11.53
CA GLY A 407 -20.54 18.76 -11.74
C GLY A 407 -19.18 19.12 -12.33
N VAL A 408 -18.36 18.13 -12.71
CA VAL A 408 -17.08 18.34 -13.38
C VAL A 408 -17.30 18.31 -14.91
N PRO A 409 -16.93 19.37 -15.66
CA PRO A 409 -17.04 19.37 -17.11
C PRO A 409 -16.16 18.26 -17.70
N SER A 410 -16.77 17.33 -18.44
CA SER A 410 -16.11 16.15 -18.99
C SER A 410 -16.66 15.72 -20.34
N GLU A 411 -15.82 15.07 -21.15
CA GLU A 411 -16.09 14.54 -22.49
C GLU A 411 -15.52 13.10 -22.59
N ASP A 412 -16.31 12.19 -23.17
CA ASP A 412 -15.88 10.85 -23.60
C ASP A 412 -15.06 10.06 -22.56
N LEU A 413 -15.48 10.05 -21.30
CA LEU A 413 -14.81 9.30 -20.23
C LEU A 413 -15.25 7.82 -20.23
N ASP A 414 -14.32 6.91 -20.53
CA ASP A 414 -14.50 5.50 -20.21
C ASP A 414 -14.09 5.22 -18.75
N LEU A 415 -15.04 5.37 -17.83
CA LEU A 415 -14.82 5.11 -16.40
C LEU A 415 -14.73 3.61 -16.08
N GLY A 416 -15.22 2.74 -16.97
CA GLY A 416 -15.07 1.30 -16.81
C GLY A 416 -13.61 0.90 -16.99
N ASP A 417 -12.97 1.42 -18.03
CA ASP A 417 -11.54 1.21 -18.29
C ASP A 417 -10.65 1.75 -17.16
N ILE A 418 -10.89 2.98 -16.69
CA ILE A 418 -10.13 3.53 -15.55
C ILE A 418 -10.34 2.70 -14.27
N ALA A 419 -11.55 2.20 -14.03
CA ALA A 419 -11.83 1.33 -12.89
C ALA A 419 -11.08 -0.02 -12.98
N ASP A 420 -11.00 -0.62 -14.18
CA ASP A 420 -10.27 -1.87 -14.42
C ASP A 420 -8.75 -1.68 -14.22
N HIS A 421 -8.20 -0.53 -14.60
CA HIS A 421 -6.77 -0.17 -14.44
C HIS A 421 -6.39 0.36 -13.05
N THR A 422 -7.32 0.39 -12.09
CA THR A 422 -7.07 0.89 -10.72
C THR A 422 -7.30 -0.16 -9.62
N PRO A 423 -6.84 -1.41 -9.75
CA PRO A 423 -6.99 -2.39 -8.68
C PRO A 423 -6.25 -1.94 -7.42
N GLY A 424 -6.91 -2.09 -6.27
CA GLY A 424 -6.36 -1.66 -4.98
C GLY A 424 -6.35 -0.15 -4.72
N PHE A 425 -6.90 0.65 -5.64
CA PHE A 425 -7.16 2.07 -5.39
C PHE A 425 -8.36 2.22 -4.45
N VAL A 426 -8.25 3.16 -3.52
CA VAL A 426 -9.35 3.61 -2.66
C VAL A 426 -9.95 4.92 -3.18
N VAL A 427 -11.08 5.36 -2.61
CA VAL A 427 -11.70 6.64 -2.99
C VAL A 427 -10.74 7.84 -2.87
N ALA A 428 -9.83 7.83 -1.89
CA ALA A 428 -8.81 8.87 -1.76
C ALA A 428 -7.84 8.91 -2.96
N ASP A 429 -7.45 7.75 -3.49
CA ASP A 429 -6.60 7.62 -4.68
C ASP A 429 -7.37 8.08 -5.92
N LEU A 430 -8.61 7.60 -6.10
CA LEU A 430 -9.46 8.00 -7.22
C LEU A 430 -9.72 9.51 -7.23
N ALA A 431 -9.92 10.12 -6.06
CA ALA A 431 -10.03 11.56 -5.95
C ALA A 431 -8.74 12.27 -6.34
N ALA A 432 -7.57 11.70 -6.03
CA ALA A 432 -6.28 12.24 -6.48
C ALA A 432 -6.11 12.10 -8.00
N VAL A 433 -6.55 10.99 -8.60
CA VAL A 433 -6.58 10.78 -10.06
C VAL A 433 -7.46 11.83 -10.73
N VAL A 434 -8.67 12.08 -10.22
CA VAL A 434 -9.58 13.10 -10.76
C VAL A 434 -8.99 14.51 -10.63
N ARG A 435 -8.38 14.85 -9.49
CA ARG A 435 -7.69 16.14 -9.30
C ARG A 435 -6.54 16.33 -10.29
N GLU A 436 -5.72 15.30 -10.48
CA GLU A 436 -4.61 15.34 -11.44
C GLU A 436 -5.11 15.43 -12.89
N GLY A 437 -6.18 14.70 -13.24
CA GLY A 437 -6.84 14.83 -14.53
C GLY A 437 -7.36 16.24 -14.77
N ALA A 438 -7.95 16.89 -13.76
CA ALA A 438 -8.40 18.28 -13.86
C ALA A 438 -7.23 19.25 -14.10
N LEU A 439 -6.06 19.01 -13.50
CA LEU A 439 -4.85 19.80 -13.76
C LEU A 439 -4.35 19.61 -15.20
N ARG A 440 -4.46 18.40 -15.76
CA ARG A 440 -4.12 18.10 -17.16
C ARG A 440 -5.08 18.78 -18.14
N ALA A 441 -6.38 18.72 -17.85
CA ALA A 441 -7.41 19.45 -18.61
C ALA A 441 -7.16 20.96 -18.57
N ALA A 442 -6.88 21.53 -17.39
CA ALA A 442 -6.53 22.94 -17.22
C ALA A 442 -5.25 23.35 -17.96
N ALA A 443 -4.23 22.48 -17.95
CA ALA A 443 -2.98 22.69 -18.67
C ALA A 443 -3.20 22.72 -20.19
N ARG A 444 -4.00 21.79 -20.71
CA ARG A 444 -4.39 21.73 -22.13
C ARG A 444 -5.18 22.98 -22.51
N ALA A 445 -6.22 23.30 -21.76
CA ALA A 445 -7.07 24.49 -21.95
C ALA A 445 -6.28 25.81 -21.96
N SER A 446 -5.31 25.95 -21.05
CA SER A 446 -4.44 27.15 -21.02
C SER A 446 -3.57 27.29 -22.26
N SER A 447 -3.26 26.20 -22.96
CA SER A 447 -2.48 26.23 -24.20
C SER A 447 -3.34 26.48 -25.44
N SER A 448 -4.62 26.08 -25.41
CA SER A 448 -5.57 26.25 -26.51
C SER A 448 -6.49 27.46 -26.37
N ASP A 449 -6.48 28.14 -25.21
CA ASP A 449 -7.36 29.26 -24.87
C ASP A 449 -8.86 28.88 -24.80
N ASP A 450 -9.15 27.60 -24.57
CA ASP A 450 -10.52 27.06 -24.42
C ASP A 450 -10.91 26.86 -22.94
N ASP A 451 -12.19 26.61 -22.68
CA ASP A 451 -12.64 26.17 -21.36
C ASP A 451 -12.14 24.75 -21.04
N PRO A 452 -11.70 24.47 -19.79
CA PRO A 452 -11.17 23.17 -19.43
C PRO A 452 -12.28 22.12 -19.32
N VAL A 453 -12.13 21.05 -20.10
CA VAL A 453 -13.01 19.89 -20.12
C VAL A 453 -12.20 18.62 -19.93
N LEU A 454 -12.58 17.77 -18.99
CA LEU A 454 -11.84 16.56 -18.64
C LEU A 454 -12.08 15.45 -19.67
N ARG A 455 -11.00 14.83 -20.17
CA ARG A 455 -11.05 13.73 -21.15
C ARG A 455 -10.44 12.43 -20.62
N HIS A 456 -10.68 11.32 -21.30
CA HIS A 456 -10.15 10.02 -20.90
C HIS A 456 -8.60 10.02 -20.78
N GLU A 457 -7.91 10.63 -21.74
CA GLU A 457 -6.44 10.80 -21.74
C GLU A 457 -5.93 11.55 -20.49
N ASP A 458 -6.73 12.47 -19.92
CA ASP A 458 -6.34 13.20 -18.72
C ASP A 458 -6.33 12.27 -17.49
N LEU A 459 -7.28 11.33 -17.41
CA LEU A 459 -7.36 10.33 -16.33
C LEU A 459 -6.33 9.22 -16.51
N GLU A 460 -6.16 8.69 -17.72
CA GLU A 460 -5.13 7.69 -18.04
C GLU A 460 -3.73 8.25 -17.73
N GLY A 461 -3.47 9.47 -18.17
CA GLY A 461 -2.23 10.17 -17.86
C GLY A 461 -2.03 10.41 -16.36
N ALA A 462 -3.10 10.61 -15.58
CA ALA A 462 -2.99 10.77 -14.13
C ALA A 462 -2.51 9.48 -13.44
N LEU A 463 -2.85 8.29 -13.96
CA LEU A 463 -2.38 7.01 -13.42
C LEU A 463 -0.85 6.86 -13.49
N THR A 464 -0.18 7.59 -14.39
CA THR A 464 1.29 7.56 -14.54
C THR A 464 2.04 8.37 -13.48
N VAL A 465 1.33 9.09 -12.59
CA VAL A 465 1.93 9.95 -11.54
C VAL A 465 1.29 9.74 -10.17
N ILE A 466 0.08 9.18 -10.10
CA ILE A 466 -0.61 8.92 -8.83
C ILE A 466 -0.26 7.52 -8.31
N ARG A 467 0.42 7.49 -7.16
CA ARG A 467 0.68 6.25 -6.41
C ARG A 467 -0.53 5.89 -5.54
N PRO A 468 -1.05 4.64 -5.60
CA PRO A 468 -2.11 4.22 -4.70
C PRO A 468 -1.64 4.12 -3.25
N LEU A 469 -2.49 4.51 -2.30
CA LEU A 469 -2.20 4.48 -0.86
C LEU A 469 -1.90 3.06 -0.34
N SER A 470 -2.51 2.03 -0.93
CA SER A 470 -2.23 0.62 -0.60
C SER A 470 -0.75 0.24 -0.79
N ARG A 471 0.01 0.97 -1.61
CA ARG A 471 1.45 0.75 -1.84
C ARG A 471 2.36 1.71 -1.06
N SER A 472 1.79 2.57 -0.21
CA SER A 472 2.55 3.66 0.43
C SER A 472 3.25 3.29 1.74
N ALA A 473 2.84 2.19 2.40
CA ALA A 473 3.32 1.82 3.73
C ALA A 473 3.47 0.31 4.00
N SER A 474 3.00 -0.59 3.13
CA SER A 474 3.13 -2.04 3.32
C SER A 474 4.15 -2.66 2.37
N GLU A 475 4.99 -3.55 2.89
CA GLU A 475 5.76 -4.53 2.11
C GLU A 475 4.82 -5.61 1.56
N GLU A 476 3.72 -5.24 0.91
CA GLU A 476 2.94 -6.21 0.16
C GLU A 476 3.65 -6.48 -1.18
N VAL A 477 3.72 -7.77 -1.51
CA VAL A 477 4.20 -8.23 -2.81
C VAL A 477 3.32 -7.59 -3.89
N SER A 478 3.91 -6.69 -4.68
CA SER A 478 3.19 -6.03 -5.77
C SER A 478 2.61 -7.05 -6.73
N VAL A 479 1.31 -6.98 -6.87
CA VAL A 479 0.59 -7.37 -8.08
C VAL A 479 0.76 -6.25 -9.10
N GLY A 480 1.19 -6.56 -10.33
CA GLY A 480 1.12 -5.63 -11.45
C GLY A 480 2.43 -5.14 -12.07
N SER A 481 3.58 -5.80 -11.87
CA SER A 481 4.83 -5.44 -12.58
C SER A 481 5.33 -6.49 -13.58
N VAL A 482 4.74 -7.68 -13.56
CA VAL A 482 5.12 -8.84 -14.38
C VAL A 482 3.81 -9.42 -14.86
N THR A 483 3.53 -9.41 -16.15
CA THR A 483 2.38 -10.11 -16.71
C THR A 483 2.73 -11.59 -16.96
N LEU A 484 1.74 -12.44 -17.21
CA LEU A 484 2.03 -13.81 -17.66
C LEU A 484 2.88 -13.84 -18.95
N ASP A 485 2.84 -12.78 -19.75
CA ASP A 485 3.66 -12.63 -20.96
C ASP A 485 5.12 -12.28 -20.62
N ASP A 486 5.38 -11.66 -19.46
CA ASP A 486 6.71 -11.36 -18.94
C ASP A 486 7.39 -12.53 -18.21
N VAL A 487 6.70 -13.65 -18.03
CA VAL A 487 7.31 -14.88 -17.53
C VAL A 487 7.85 -15.64 -18.74
N GLY A 488 9.17 -15.65 -18.94
CA GLY A 488 9.77 -16.56 -19.92
C GLY A 488 9.47 -18.01 -19.54
N ASP A 489 9.11 -18.84 -20.53
CA ASP A 489 8.82 -20.27 -20.35
C ASP A 489 7.62 -20.59 -19.41
N MET A 490 7.59 -21.79 -18.79
CA MET A 490 6.55 -22.29 -17.90
C MET A 490 5.20 -22.49 -18.57
N VAL A 491 5.16 -22.89 -19.85
CA VAL A 491 3.91 -23.03 -20.63
C VAL A 491 2.89 -23.91 -19.90
N GLU A 492 3.31 -25.09 -19.44
CA GLU A 492 2.41 -26.02 -18.73
C GLU A 492 2.01 -25.49 -17.34
N THR A 493 2.92 -24.88 -16.59
CA THR A 493 2.61 -24.29 -15.28
C THR A 493 1.64 -23.11 -15.41
N LYS A 494 1.87 -22.22 -16.38
CA LYS A 494 0.98 -21.08 -16.69
C LYS A 494 -0.39 -21.57 -17.08
N ARG A 495 -0.47 -22.58 -17.94
CA ARG A 495 -1.73 -23.20 -18.33
C ARG A 495 -2.45 -23.78 -17.12
N ALA A 496 -1.77 -24.60 -16.33
CA ALA A 496 -2.35 -25.21 -15.13
C ALA A 496 -2.85 -24.16 -14.12
N LEU A 497 -2.09 -23.09 -13.89
CA LEU A 497 -2.49 -21.99 -13.01
C LEU A 497 -3.62 -21.15 -13.59
N THR A 498 -3.65 -20.92 -14.90
CA THR A 498 -4.75 -20.21 -15.57
C THR A 498 -6.05 -21.00 -15.43
N GLU A 499 -6.01 -22.31 -15.67
CA GLU A 499 -7.17 -23.20 -15.57
C GLU A 499 -7.65 -23.36 -14.10
N ALA A 500 -6.71 -23.43 -13.15
CA ALA A 500 -7.03 -23.68 -11.74
C ALA A 500 -7.35 -22.41 -10.94
N VAL A 501 -6.84 -21.24 -11.33
CA VAL A 501 -6.97 -19.99 -10.56
C VAL A 501 -7.73 -18.92 -11.32
N LEU A 502 -7.31 -18.59 -12.56
CA LEU A 502 -7.91 -17.47 -13.29
C LEU A 502 -9.31 -17.79 -13.80
N TRP A 503 -9.53 -18.96 -14.41
CA TRP A 503 -10.84 -19.31 -14.96
C TRP A 503 -11.97 -19.32 -13.92
N PRO A 504 -11.80 -19.90 -12.71
CA PRO A 504 -12.82 -19.81 -11.66
C PRO A 504 -13.16 -18.37 -11.27
N LEU A 505 -12.15 -17.51 -11.16
CA LEU A 505 -12.31 -16.12 -10.74
C LEU A 505 -12.87 -15.22 -11.84
N GLN A 506 -12.53 -15.47 -13.10
CA GLN A 506 -12.96 -14.67 -14.26
C GLN A 506 -14.30 -15.14 -14.84
N HIS A 507 -14.68 -16.40 -14.65
CA HIS A 507 -15.88 -16.99 -15.26
C HIS A 507 -16.77 -17.77 -14.25
N PRO A 508 -17.15 -17.18 -13.10
CA PRO A 508 -17.90 -17.89 -12.06
C PRO A 508 -19.26 -18.42 -12.55
N ASP A 509 -19.96 -17.67 -13.41
CA ASP A 509 -21.25 -18.07 -13.99
C ASP A 509 -21.16 -19.32 -14.86
N THR A 510 -20.07 -19.47 -15.61
CA THR A 510 -19.84 -20.64 -16.48
C THR A 510 -19.65 -21.90 -15.64
N PHE A 511 -18.84 -21.83 -14.58
CA PHE A 511 -18.65 -22.94 -13.64
C PHE A 511 -19.98 -23.31 -12.95
N SER A 512 -20.75 -22.31 -12.53
CA SER A 512 -22.07 -22.49 -11.93
C SER A 512 -23.03 -23.24 -12.86
N ARG A 513 -23.12 -22.80 -14.12
CA ARG A 513 -24.00 -23.41 -15.13
C ARG A 513 -23.61 -24.83 -15.50
N LEU A 514 -22.31 -25.14 -15.48
CA LEU A 514 -21.78 -26.47 -15.80
C LEU A 514 -21.85 -27.43 -14.61
N GLY A 515 -22.13 -26.94 -13.39
CA GLY A 515 -22.14 -27.77 -12.18
C GLY A 515 -20.76 -28.33 -11.84
N ILE A 516 -19.70 -27.61 -12.20
CA ILE A 516 -18.31 -28.00 -11.92
C ILE A 516 -17.87 -27.25 -10.68
N ASP A 517 -17.37 -27.98 -9.68
CA ASP A 517 -16.70 -27.38 -8.53
C ASP A 517 -15.29 -26.97 -8.94
N PRO A 518 -14.96 -25.66 -8.92
CA PRO A 518 -13.60 -25.22 -9.24
C PRO A 518 -12.63 -25.61 -8.11
N PRO A 519 -11.36 -25.90 -8.45
CA PRO A 519 -10.35 -26.24 -7.46
C PRO A 519 -10.10 -25.05 -6.53
N ARG A 520 -10.20 -25.26 -5.21
CA ARG A 520 -10.13 -24.18 -4.21
C ARG A 520 -8.73 -23.91 -3.69
N GLY A 521 -7.88 -24.94 -3.69
CA GLY A 521 -6.50 -24.82 -3.24
C GLY A 521 -5.51 -25.46 -4.20
N VAL A 522 -4.48 -24.69 -4.55
CA VAL A 522 -3.37 -25.12 -5.39
C VAL A 522 -2.09 -25.12 -4.56
N LEU A 523 -1.33 -26.22 -4.58
CA LEU A 523 0.03 -26.25 -4.06
C LEU A 523 1.02 -26.23 -5.23
N LEU A 524 1.76 -25.14 -5.34
CA LEU A 524 2.87 -24.97 -6.26
C LEU A 524 4.17 -25.41 -5.58
N TYR A 525 4.86 -26.39 -6.13
CA TYR A 525 6.12 -26.88 -5.54
C TYR A 525 7.18 -27.14 -6.61
N GLY A 526 8.44 -27.07 -6.22
CA GLY A 526 9.56 -27.20 -7.15
C GLY A 526 10.86 -26.66 -6.56
N PRO A 527 12.00 -26.83 -7.25
CA PRO A 527 13.30 -26.38 -6.75
C PRO A 527 13.35 -24.85 -6.53
N PRO A 528 14.21 -24.37 -5.60
CA PRO A 528 14.38 -22.94 -5.36
C PRO A 528 14.82 -22.22 -6.64
N GLY A 529 14.47 -20.93 -6.75
CA GLY A 529 14.88 -20.11 -7.89
C GLY A 529 14.18 -20.40 -9.23
N CYS A 530 13.30 -21.41 -9.32
CA CYS A 530 12.59 -21.73 -10.57
C CYS A 530 11.27 -20.95 -10.74
N GLY A 531 11.17 -19.75 -10.17
CA GLY A 531 10.08 -18.82 -10.48
C GLY A 531 8.68 -19.17 -9.96
N LYS A 532 8.52 -20.05 -8.96
CA LYS A 532 7.22 -20.30 -8.29
C LYS A 532 6.53 -19.02 -7.83
N THR A 533 7.22 -18.24 -7.00
CA THR A 533 6.77 -16.94 -6.52
C THR A 533 6.58 -15.95 -7.68
N PHE A 534 7.42 -16.04 -8.71
CA PHE A 534 7.39 -15.14 -9.87
C PHE A 534 6.18 -15.38 -10.76
N VAL A 535 5.85 -16.62 -11.10
CA VAL A 535 4.68 -16.96 -11.92
C VAL A 535 3.37 -16.66 -11.18
N VAL A 536 3.33 -16.82 -9.86
CA VAL A 536 2.15 -16.44 -9.06
C VAL A 536 1.98 -14.93 -9.04
N ARG A 537 3.07 -14.17 -8.87
CA ARG A 537 3.05 -12.71 -9.03
C ARG A 537 2.64 -12.29 -10.44
N ALA A 538 3.00 -13.07 -11.46
CA ALA A 538 2.61 -12.79 -12.83
C ALA A 538 1.11 -13.03 -13.07
N LEU A 539 0.62 -14.16 -12.57
CA LEU A 539 -0.78 -14.55 -12.56
C LEU A 539 -1.66 -13.52 -11.82
N ALA A 540 -1.14 -13.00 -10.72
CA ALA A 540 -1.76 -11.93 -9.97
C ALA A 540 -1.93 -10.67 -10.84
N SER A 541 -0.91 -10.33 -11.63
CA SER A 541 -0.88 -9.11 -12.45
C SER A 541 -1.80 -9.12 -13.67
N SER A 542 -2.41 -10.26 -13.99
CA SER A 542 -3.37 -10.42 -15.10
C SER A 542 -4.61 -9.51 -15.00
N GLY A 543 -4.73 -8.72 -13.93
CA GLY A 543 -5.57 -7.54 -13.87
C GLY A 543 -7.06 -7.86 -13.88
N ARG A 544 -7.58 -8.30 -12.72
CA ARG A 544 -9.02 -8.31 -12.34
C ARG A 544 -9.32 -8.94 -10.97
N LEU A 545 -8.29 -9.26 -10.18
CA LEU A 545 -8.44 -9.93 -8.88
C LEU A 545 -7.48 -9.31 -7.86
N SER A 546 -7.88 -9.30 -6.58
CA SER A 546 -7.02 -8.85 -5.48
C SER A 546 -6.09 -9.98 -5.05
N VAL A 547 -4.85 -9.68 -4.67
CA VAL A 547 -3.92 -10.72 -4.18
C VAL A 547 -3.41 -10.39 -2.80
N HIS A 548 -3.54 -11.38 -1.93
CA HIS A 548 -3.12 -11.33 -0.53
C HIS A 548 -1.95 -12.28 -0.38
N ALA A 549 -0.74 -11.74 -0.50
CA ALA A 549 0.48 -12.53 -0.47
C ALA A 549 1.18 -12.40 0.88
N VAL A 550 1.52 -13.54 1.49
CA VAL A 550 2.26 -13.61 2.75
C VAL A 550 3.34 -14.68 2.65
N LYS A 551 4.53 -14.40 3.18
CA LYS A 551 5.57 -15.41 3.38
C LYS A 551 5.40 -16.07 4.74
N GLY A 552 5.50 -17.39 4.80
CA GLY A 552 5.31 -18.18 6.02
C GLY A 552 6.27 -17.78 7.14
N SER A 553 7.54 -17.53 6.82
CA SER A 553 8.56 -17.04 7.74
C SER A 553 8.18 -15.69 8.38
N GLU A 554 7.76 -14.73 7.55
CA GLU A 554 7.37 -13.39 8.03
C GLU A 554 6.16 -13.40 8.97
N LEU A 555 5.18 -14.28 8.73
CA LEU A 555 3.98 -14.41 9.56
C LEU A 555 4.28 -15.05 10.93
N MET A 556 5.30 -15.91 10.99
CA MET A 556 5.74 -16.56 12.24
C MET A 556 6.63 -15.62 13.08
N ASP A 557 7.52 -14.87 12.45
CA ASP A 557 8.53 -14.04 13.14
C ASP A 557 8.01 -12.66 13.57
N LYS A 558 7.25 -11.96 12.72
CA LYS A 558 6.76 -10.60 13.02
C LYS A 558 5.70 -10.60 14.16
N TRP A 559 5.11 -11.75 14.48
CA TRP A 559 3.93 -11.88 15.35
C TRP A 559 4.10 -12.96 16.44
N VAL A 560 5.21 -12.91 17.18
CA VAL A 560 5.42 -13.81 18.34
C VAL A 560 4.24 -13.67 19.32
N GLY A 561 3.38 -14.70 19.37
CA GLY A 561 2.17 -14.75 20.21
C GLY A 561 0.85 -14.43 19.51
N SER A 562 0.83 -14.02 18.23
CA SER A 562 -0.40 -13.64 17.50
C SER A 562 -0.49 -14.16 16.05
N SER A 563 0.42 -15.04 15.60
CA SER A 563 0.41 -15.62 14.24
C SER A 563 -0.91 -16.29 13.84
N GLU A 564 -1.64 -16.90 14.79
CA GLU A 564 -2.98 -17.48 14.53
C GLU A 564 -3.98 -16.41 14.05
N LYS A 565 -3.91 -15.22 14.64
CA LYS A 565 -4.77 -14.09 14.31
C LYS A 565 -4.43 -13.53 12.93
N ALA A 566 -3.14 -13.43 12.60
CA ALA A 566 -2.68 -12.96 11.29
C ALA A 566 -3.20 -13.86 10.15
N VAL A 567 -3.27 -15.18 10.36
CA VAL A 567 -3.89 -16.10 9.39
C VAL A 567 -5.38 -15.81 9.21
N ARG A 568 -6.14 -15.64 10.30
CA ARG A 568 -7.57 -15.32 10.23
C ARG A 568 -7.82 -13.98 9.53
N GLU A 569 -7.00 -12.99 9.81
CA GLU A 569 -7.09 -11.66 9.20
C GLU A 569 -6.74 -11.68 7.71
N LEU A 570 -5.71 -12.43 7.31
CA LEU A 570 -5.36 -12.62 5.91
C LEU A 570 -6.54 -13.17 5.11
N PHE A 571 -7.16 -14.24 5.61
CA PHE A 571 -8.29 -14.87 4.95
C PHE A 571 -9.55 -13.99 5.00
N ALA A 572 -9.74 -13.21 6.07
CA ALA A 572 -10.80 -12.20 6.12
C ALA A 572 -10.63 -11.12 5.05
N ARG A 573 -9.44 -10.52 4.94
CA ARG A 573 -9.14 -9.53 3.89
C ARG A 573 -9.35 -10.08 2.50
N ALA A 574 -8.98 -11.33 2.26
CA ALA A 574 -9.20 -12.00 0.99
C ALA A 574 -10.68 -12.21 0.67
N ARG A 575 -11.48 -12.64 1.66
CA ARG A 575 -12.94 -12.76 1.50
C ARG A 575 -13.59 -11.40 1.21
N ASP A 576 -13.13 -10.34 1.86
CA ASP A 576 -13.68 -8.99 1.73
C ASP A 576 -13.35 -8.30 0.41
N SER A 577 -12.30 -8.73 -0.28
CA SER A 577 -11.79 -8.12 -1.52
C SER A 577 -11.96 -9.03 -2.75
N ALA A 578 -12.88 -10.00 -2.65
CA ALA A 578 -13.19 -10.94 -3.72
C ALA A 578 -13.60 -10.21 -5.02
N PRO A 579 -13.19 -10.68 -6.21
CA PRO A 579 -12.44 -11.92 -6.47
C PRO A 579 -10.98 -11.82 -6.01
N SER A 580 -10.52 -12.83 -5.25
CA SER A 580 -9.23 -12.79 -4.54
C SER A 580 -8.39 -14.04 -4.70
N LEU A 581 -7.07 -13.85 -4.72
CA LEU A 581 -6.06 -14.90 -4.61
C LEU A 581 -5.32 -14.74 -3.27
N VAL A 582 -5.39 -15.76 -2.40
CA VAL A 582 -4.53 -15.85 -1.22
C VAL A 582 -3.26 -16.59 -1.61
N PHE A 583 -2.12 -15.92 -1.57
CA PHE A 583 -0.83 -16.51 -1.88
C PHE A 583 -0.01 -16.74 -0.59
N LEU A 584 0.21 -18.00 -0.23
CA LEU A 584 1.00 -18.42 0.92
C LEU A 584 2.37 -18.92 0.43
N ASP A 585 3.35 -18.03 0.37
CA ASP A 585 4.72 -18.40 0.00
C ASP A 585 5.44 -19.02 1.20
N GLU A 586 6.38 -19.95 0.96
CA GLU A 586 7.05 -20.73 2.01
C GLU A 586 6.06 -21.37 3.00
N ILE A 587 5.00 -22.00 2.48
CA ILE A 587 3.93 -22.57 3.32
C ILE A 587 4.43 -23.68 4.25
N ASP A 588 5.58 -24.30 3.95
CA ASP A 588 6.26 -25.26 4.82
C ASP A 588 6.78 -24.64 6.12
N ALA A 589 7.10 -23.35 6.13
CA ALA A 589 7.45 -22.62 7.35
C ALA A 589 6.22 -22.31 8.22
N LEU A 590 5.08 -22.04 7.58
CA LEU A 590 3.83 -21.72 8.27
C LEU A 590 3.14 -22.98 8.82
N ALA A 591 3.21 -24.09 8.07
CA ALA A 591 2.56 -25.34 8.42
C ALA A 591 3.48 -26.57 8.29
N PRO A 592 4.54 -26.65 9.11
CA PRO A 592 5.43 -27.80 9.12
C PRO A 592 4.72 -29.04 9.69
N ARG A 593 5.28 -30.23 9.42
CA ARG A 593 4.83 -31.48 10.05
C ARG A 593 4.87 -31.35 11.57
N ARG A 594 3.79 -31.81 12.21
CA ARG A 594 3.66 -31.85 13.68
C ARG A 594 4.85 -32.54 14.32
N GLY A 595 5.43 -31.91 15.33
CA GLY A 595 6.60 -32.42 16.07
C GLY A 595 7.97 -32.03 15.50
N GLN A 596 8.05 -31.27 14.39
CA GLN A 596 9.31 -30.68 13.90
C GLN A 596 9.75 -29.46 14.72
N ASN A 597 8.79 -28.67 15.24
CA ASN A 597 9.06 -27.49 16.06
C ASN A 597 8.71 -27.77 17.54
N PHE A 598 9.56 -27.32 18.47
CA PHE A 598 9.40 -27.45 19.93
C PHE A 598 9.00 -26.11 20.58
N ASP A 599 8.02 -25.44 20.02
CA ASP A 599 7.60 -24.09 20.37
C ASP A 599 6.24 -24.07 21.07
N SER A 600 6.18 -24.46 22.35
CA SER A 600 5.04 -24.26 23.29
C SER A 600 3.60 -24.50 22.77
N GLY A 601 3.40 -25.22 21.66
CA GLY A 601 2.12 -25.41 20.96
C GLY A 601 1.64 -24.21 20.13
N VAL A 602 2.48 -23.23 19.79
CA VAL A 602 2.10 -22.06 18.98
C VAL A 602 1.95 -22.45 17.51
N THR A 603 2.93 -23.12 16.91
CA THR A 603 2.85 -23.63 15.52
C THR A 603 1.60 -24.51 15.32
N ASP A 604 1.28 -25.40 16.25
CA ASP A 604 0.10 -26.27 16.15
C ASP A 604 -1.22 -25.49 16.09
N LYS A 605 -1.32 -24.35 16.81
CA LYS A 605 -2.51 -23.47 16.75
C LYS A 605 -2.61 -22.74 15.42
N VAL A 606 -1.47 -22.27 14.88
CA VAL A 606 -1.43 -21.62 13.56
C VAL A 606 -1.87 -22.60 12.47
N VAL A 607 -1.35 -23.83 12.49
CA VAL A 607 -1.77 -24.90 11.55
C VAL A 607 -3.27 -25.18 11.69
N ALA A 608 -3.78 -25.35 12.91
CA ALA A 608 -5.20 -25.58 13.13
C ALA A 608 -6.09 -24.43 12.62
N SER A 609 -5.65 -23.19 12.82
CA SER A 609 -6.33 -21.99 12.30
C SER A 609 -6.31 -21.96 10.76
N LEU A 610 -5.16 -22.21 10.13
CA LEU A 610 -5.06 -22.29 8.68
C LEU A 610 -5.98 -23.37 8.10
N LEU A 611 -6.04 -24.55 8.71
CA LEU A 611 -6.97 -25.61 8.28
C LEU A 611 -8.43 -25.17 8.40
N THR A 612 -8.79 -24.47 9.48
CA THR A 612 -10.15 -23.93 9.68
C THR A 612 -10.50 -22.89 8.62
N GLU A 613 -9.54 -22.03 8.27
CA GLU A 613 -9.72 -21.00 7.26
C GLU A 613 -9.82 -21.57 5.83
N LEU A 614 -9.04 -22.61 5.51
CA LEU A 614 -9.16 -23.33 4.24
C LEU A 614 -10.51 -24.04 4.10
N ASP A 615 -10.96 -24.72 5.16
CA ASP A 615 -12.27 -25.38 5.19
C ASP A 615 -13.41 -24.32 5.11
N GLY A 616 -13.20 -23.13 5.66
CA GLY A 616 -14.15 -22.00 5.61
C GLY A 616 -14.24 -21.29 4.25
N ILE A 617 -13.23 -21.44 3.38
CA ILE A 617 -13.26 -20.93 2.00
C ILE A 617 -13.97 -21.89 1.04
N GLU A 618 -14.08 -23.18 1.36
CA GLU A 618 -14.73 -24.20 0.52
C GLU A 618 -16.09 -23.76 -0.11
N PRO A 619 -17.03 -23.12 0.63
CA PRO A 619 -18.30 -22.68 0.05
C PRO A 619 -18.21 -21.40 -0.81
N LEU A 620 -17.10 -20.65 -0.77
CA LEU A 620 -16.94 -19.36 -1.44
C LEU A 620 -16.39 -19.54 -2.85
N ARG A 621 -17.08 -18.97 -3.84
CA ARG A 621 -16.72 -19.17 -5.25
C ARG A 621 -15.60 -18.26 -5.75
N ASP A 622 -15.34 -17.20 -5.00
CA ASP A 622 -14.64 -16.01 -5.49
C ASP A 622 -13.28 -15.81 -4.79
N VAL A 623 -12.83 -16.81 -4.01
CA VAL A 623 -11.52 -16.82 -3.37
C VAL A 623 -10.80 -18.12 -3.71
N VAL A 624 -9.57 -18.01 -4.19
CA VAL A 624 -8.68 -19.14 -4.47
C VAL A 624 -7.45 -19.05 -3.57
N VAL A 625 -7.00 -20.19 -3.02
CA VAL A 625 -5.79 -20.24 -2.21
C VAL A 625 -4.67 -20.94 -2.99
N LEU A 626 -3.49 -20.34 -3.01
CA LEU A 626 -2.30 -20.88 -3.64
C LEU A 626 -1.16 -20.91 -2.61
N GLY A 627 -0.70 -22.10 -2.25
CA GLY A 627 0.51 -22.28 -1.46
C GLY A 627 1.73 -22.50 -2.35
N ALA A 628 2.89 -21.94 -2.01
CA ALA A 628 4.16 -22.26 -2.65
C ALA A 628 5.18 -22.81 -1.64
N THR A 629 5.96 -23.80 -2.07
CA THR A 629 7.03 -24.38 -1.24
C THR A 629 8.19 -24.92 -2.09
N ASN A 630 9.39 -24.93 -1.50
CA ASN A 630 10.54 -25.66 -2.05
C ASN A 630 10.63 -27.10 -1.49
N ARG A 631 9.92 -27.40 -0.40
CA ARG A 631 10.05 -28.62 0.41
C ARG A 631 8.67 -29.17 0.76
N PRO A 632 7.93 -29.72 -0.23
CA PRO A 632 6.57 -30.20 0.00
C PRO A 632 6.50 -31.39 0.96
N ASP A 633 7.60 -32.11 1.15
CA ASP A 633 7.75 -33.18 2.12
C ASP A 633 7.63 -32.68 3.58
N LEU A 634 7.95 -31.42 3.86
CA LEU A 634 7.91 -30.84 5.21
C LEU A 634 6.54 -30.32 5.64
N ILE A 635 5.57 -30.22 4.73
CA ILE A 635 4.23 -29.70 5.01
C ILE A 635 3.41 -30.73 5.81
N ASP A 636 2.53 -30.28 6.72
CA ASP A 636 1.53 -31.15 7.35
C ASP A 636 0.63 -31.81 6.26
N PRO A 637 0.61 -33.15 6.15
CA PRO A 637 -0.24 -33.86 5.18
C PRO A 637 -1.74 -33.52 5.27
N ALA A 638 -2.20 -32.98 6.41
CA ALA A 638 -3.56 -32.49 6.56
C ALA A 638 -3.90 -31.36 5.57
N LEU A 639 -2.95 -30.53 5.16
CA LEU A 639 -3.16 -29.46 4.18
C LEU A 639 -3.42 -29.96 2.76
N LEU A 640 -2.94 -31.16 2.44
CA LEU A 640 -3.00 -31.70 1.09
C LEU A 640 -4.29 -32.49 0.81
N ARG A 641 -5.16 -32.66 1.81
CA ARG A 641 -6.40 -33.43 1.69
C ARG A 641 -7.41 -32.76 0.74
N PRO A 642 -8.34 -33.52 0.14
CA PRO A 642 -9.42 -32.95 -0.69
C PRO A 642 -10.17 -31.82 0.04
N GLY A 643 -10.54 -30.78 -0.71
CA GLY A 643 -11.15 -29.56 -0.17
C GLY A 643 -10.17 -28.50 0.37
N ARG A 644 -8.86 -28.80 0.39
CA ARG A 644 -7.78 -27.87 0.81
C ARG A 644 -6.81 -27.64 -0.36
N LEU A 645 -5.51 -27.88 -0.20
CA LEU A 645 -4.50 -27.76 -1.26
C LEU A 645 -4.43 -29.06 -2.09
N GLU A 646 -5.53 -29.37 -2.77
CA GLU A 646 -5.71 -30.64 -3.47
C GLU A 646 -5.07 -30.68 -4.86
N ARG A 647 -4.93 -29.53 -5.53
CA ARG A 647 -4.30 -29.45 -6.85
C ARG A 647 -2.80 -29.22 -6.70
N LEU A 648 -2.01 -30.26 -6.99
CA LEU A 648 -0.55 -30.18 -6.95
C LEU A 648 0.00 -29.79 -8.33
N VAL A 649 0.81 -28.74 -8.39
CA VAL A 649 1.46 -28.25 -9.60
C VAL A 649 2.97 -28.24 -9.37
N PHE A 650 3.68 -29.10 -10.10
CA PHE A 650 5.14 -29.15 -10.09
C PHE A 650 5.71 -28.11 -11.06
N VAL A 651 6.63 -27.28 -10.58
CA VAL A 651 7.40 -26.35 -11.42
C VAL A 651 8.74 -26.99 -11.72
N GLU A 652 8.89 -27.45 -12.96
CA GLU A 652 10.13 -28.00 -13.50
C GLU A 652 11.25 -26.94 -13.48
N PRO A 653 12.52 -27.34 -13.30
CA PRO A 653 13.64 -26.46 -13.60
C PRO A 653 13.68 -26.13 -15.10
N PRO A 654 14.15 -24.93 -15.48
CA PRO A 654 14.12 -24.50 -16.88
C PRO A 654 15.07 -25.33 -17.75
N ASP A 655 14.54 -25.93 -18.81
CA ASP A 655 15.33 -26.57 -19.86
C ASP A 655 16.08 -25.55 -20.75
N ALA A 656 16.78 -26.01 -21.78
CA ALA A 656 17.52 -25.10 -22.65
C ALA A 656 16.59 -24.13 -23.41
N ALA A 657 15.40 -24.56 -23.84
CA ALA A 657 14.45 -23.67 -24.52
C ALA A 657 13.91 -22.64 -23.53
N ALA A 658 13.58 -23.08 -22.32
CA ALA A 658 13.14 -22.25 -21.22
C ALA A 658 14.13 -21.15 -20.85
N ARG A 659 15.42 -21.52 -20.74
CA ARG A 659 16.50 -20.57 -20.43
C ARG A 659 16.63 -19.50 -21.52
N ARG A 660 16.43 -19.83 -22.80
CA ARG A 660 16.40 -18.83 -23.89
C ARG A 660 15.31 -17.81 -23.66
N ASP A 661 14.09 -18.26 -23.36
CA ASP A 661 12.95 -17.37 -23.12
C ASP A 661 13.15 -16.51 -21.87
N ILE A 662 13.66 -17.09 -20.78
CA ILE A 662 13.98 -16.36 -19.55
C ILE A 662 15.05 -15.28 -19.82
N LEU A 663 16.14 -15.64 -20.50
CA LEU A 663 17.22 -14.71 -20.83
C LEU A 663 16.75 -13.59 -21.75
N ARG A 664 15.96 -13.89 -22.78
CA ARG A 664 15.41 -12.87 -23.70
C ARG A 664 14.41 -11.96 -23.00
N THR A 665 13.57 -12.52 -22.14
CA THR A 665 12.55 -11.73 -21.43
C THR A 665 13.16 -10.81 -20.39
N ALA A 666 14.09 -11.33 -19.58
CA ALA A 666 14.82 -10.52 -18.61
C ALA A 666 15.81 -9.55 -19.29
N GLY A 667 16.36 -9.94 -20.45
CA GLY A 667 17.28 -9.15 -21.27
C GLY A 667 16.62 -8.17 -22.23
N LYS A 668 15.27 -8.13 -22.32
CA LYS A 668 14.55 -7.30 -23.32
C LYS A 668 14.88 -5.82 -23.26
N SER A 669 15.24 -5.35 -22.06
CA SER A 669 15.57 -3.95 -21.77
C SER A 669 17.07 -3.74 -21.54
N ILE A 670 17.91 -4.76 -21.76
CA ILE A 670 19.35 -4.71 -21.57
C ILE A 670 20.00 -4.60 -22.97
N PRO A 671 20.72 -3.51 -23.27
CA PRO A 671 21.52 -3.41 -24.49
C PRO A 671 22.62 -4.49 -24.50
N LEU A 672 22.60 -5.35 -25.51
CA LEU A 672 23.59 -6.41 -25.70
C LEU A 672 24.49 -6.05 -26.88
N ALA A 673 25.80 -6.28 -26.73
CA ALA A 673 26.74 -6.15 -27.83
C ALA A 673 26.58 -7.31 -28.84
N ASP A 674 27.04 -7.11 -30.08
CA ASP A 674 26.93 -8.10 -31.16
C ASP A 674 27.62 -9.45 -30.84
N ASP A 675 28.52 -9.48 -29.85
CA ASP A 675 29.24 -10.67 -29.41
C ASP A 675 28.49 -11.49 -28.34
N VAL A 676 27.31 -11.04 -27.89
CA VAL A 676 26.46 -11.75 -26.93
C VAL A 676 25.29 -12.42 -27.65
N ASP A 677 25.38 -13.74 -27.78
CA ASP A 677 24.28 -14.58 -28.26
C ASP A 677 23.60 -15.29 -27.09
N LEU A 678 22.36 -14.87 -26.79
CA LEU A 678 21.55 -15.46 -25.73
C LEU A 678 21.16 -16.91 -26.02
N ASP A 679 21.10 -17.33 -27.29
CA ASP A 679 20.67 -18.67 -27.65
C ASP A 679 21.74 -19.71 -27.35
N SER A 680 22.99 -19.45 -27.74
CA SER A 680 24.13 -20.29 -27.36
C SER A 680 24.43 -20.22 -25.86
N LEU A 681 24.28 -19.05 -25.24
CA LEU A 681 24.43 -18.92 -23.79
C LEU A 681 23.43 -19.82 -23.03
N ALA A 682 22.18 -19.91 -23.47
CA ALA A 682 21.18 -20.75 -22.81
C ALA A 682 21.53 -22.25 -22.81
N ASP A 683 22.17 -22.74 -23.86
CA ASP A 683 22.64 -24.13 -23.95
C ASP A 683 23.74 -24.42 -22.92
N ASP A 684 24.61 -23.45 -22.65
CA ASP A 684 25.75 -23.56 -21.73
C ASP A 684 25.38 -23.37 -20.24
N LEU A 685 24.12 -23.03 -19.94
CA LEU A 685 23.62 -22.75 -18.60
C LEU A 685 22.86 -23.93 -17.97
N ASP A 686 23.30 -25.15 -18.26
CA ASP A 686 22.74 -26.32 -17.58
C ASP A 686 22.98 -26.26 -16.05
N GLY A 687 21.95 -26.62 -15.29
CA GLY A 687 21.95 -26.49 -13.82
C GLY A 687 21.67 -25.08 -13.28
N TYR A 688 21.46 -24.07 -14.14
CA TYR A 688 21.02 -22.74 -13.72
C TYR A 688 19.49 -22.72 -13.56
N SER A 689 19.02 -22.19 -12.43
CA SER A 689 17.61 -21.88 -12.21
C SER A 689 17.20 -20.59 -12.94
N ALA A 690 15.90 -20.30 -13.01
CA ALA A 690 15.41 -19.04 -13.58
C ALA A 690 15.99 -17.82 -12.86
N ALA A 691 16.10 -17.88 -11.52
CA ALA A 691 16.71 -16.84 -10.71
C ALA A 691 18.21 -16.70 -11.00
N ASP A 692 18.93 -17.80 -11.25
CA ASP A 692 20.35 -17.74 -11.61
C ASP A 692 20.55 -17.09 -12.98
N CYS A 693 19.69 -17.39 -13.97
CA CYS A 693 19.72 -16.74 -15.28
C CYS A 693 19.50 -15.22 -15.16
N VAL A 694 18.52 -14.80 -14.35
CA VAL A 694 18.24 -13.38 -14.09
C VAL A 694 19.40 -12.73 -13.33
N ALA A 695 19.93 -13.40 -12.31
CA ALA A 695 21.09 -12.91 -11.55
C ALA A 695 22.32 -12.78 -12.44
N LEU A 696 22.53 -13.71 -13.38
CA LEU A 696 23.61 -13.66 -14.34
C LEU A 696 23.50 -12.42 -15.23
N LEU A 697 22.32 -12.13 -15.79
CA LEU A 697 22.09 -10.91 -16.57
C LEU A 697 22.27 -9.64 -15.73
N ARG A 698 21.76 -9.63 -14.48
CA ARG A 698 21.91 -8.49 -13.55
C ARG A 698 23.38 -8.23 -13.23
N GLU A 699 24.15 -9.26 -12.93
CA GLU A 699 25.58 -9.13 -12.65
C GLU A 699 26.36 -8.76 -13.92
N SER A 700 25.94 -9.24 -15.10
CA SER A 700 26.52 -8.84 -16.39
C SER A 700 26.30 -7.36 -16.67
N ALA A 701 25.08 -6.85 -16.46
CA ALA A 701 24.74 -5.43 -16.59
C ALA A 701 25.50 -4.57 -15.55
N MET A 702 25.56 -5.02 -14.29
CA MET A 702 26.34 -4.34 -13.25
C MET A 702 27.84 -4.31 -13.59
N THR A 703 28.36 -5.40 -14.17
CA THR A 703 29.75 -5.48 -14.63
C THR A 703 30.00 -4.52 -15.79
N ALA A 704 29.09 -4.45 -16.76
CA ALA A 704 29.16 -3.50 -17.88
C ALA A 704 29.10 -2.05 -17.39
N MET A 705 28.16 -1.71 -16.50
CA MET A 705 28.01 -0.38 -15.91
C MET A 705 29.23 0.04 -15.08
N ARG A 706 29.83 -0.89 -14.31
CA ARG A 706 31.09 -0.65 -13.59
C ARG A 706 32.28 -0.48 -14.55
N ARG A 707 32.25 -1.14 -15.71
CA ARG A 707 33.27 -1.03 -16.76
C ARG A 707 33.18 0.31 -17.49
N SER A 708 31.99 0.73 -17.91
CA SER A 708 31.74 2.01 -18.57
C SER A 708 30.28 2.43 -18.46
N ILE A 709 30.02 3.57 -17.81
CA ILE A 709 28.68 4.17 -17.69
C ILE A 709 28.14 4.67 -19.04
N ASP A 710 29.03 5.08 -19.96
CA ASP A 710 28.65 5.67 -21.25
C ASP A 710 28.54 4.63 -22.39
N ALA A 711 29.12 3.45 -22.19
CA ALA A 711 29.08 2.31 -23.14
C ALA A 711 28.56 1.06 -22.42
N ALA A 712 27.28 1.15 -22.03
CA ALA A 712 26.59 0.19 -21.16
C ALA A 712 26.17 -1.11 -21.86
N ASP A 713 26.49 -1.28 -23.16
CA ASP A 713 26.23 -2.52 -23.87
C ASP A 713 26.98 -3.67 -23.17
N VAL A 714 26.23 -4.69 -22.78
CA VAL A 714 26.77 -5.89 -22.12
C VAL A 714 27.54 -6.70 -23.15
N THR A 715 28.82 -6.96 -22.87
CA THR A 715 29.72 -7.73 -23.75
C THR A 715 29.84 -9.18 -23.29
N ALA A 716 30.32 -10.07 -24.16
CA ALA A 716 30.57 -11.46 -23.80
C ALA A 716 31.57 -11.59 -22.63
N ALA A 717 32.52 -10.66 -22.51
CA ALA A 717 33.46 -10.62 -21.39
C ALA A 717 32.79 -10.28 -20.04
N ASP A 718 31.78 -9.41 -20.06
CA ASP A 718 31.01 -9.07 -18.85
C ASP A 718 30.19 -10.28 -18.39
N VAL A 719 29.57 -11.00 -19.34
CA VAL A 719 28.84 -12.25 -19.06
C VAL A 719 29.78 -13.32 -18.52
N ALA A 720 30.95 -13.51 -19.13
CA ALA A 720 31.95 -14.48 -18.68
C ALA A 720 32.39 -14.19 -17.23
N LYS A 721 32.64 -12.92 -16.90
CA LYS A 721 32.98 -12.49 -15.54
C LYS A 721 31.82 -12.70 -14.56
N ALA A 722 30.58 -12.42 -14.97
CA ALA A 722 29.39 -12.67 -14.17
C ALA A 722 29.16 -14.17 -13.89
N ARG A 723 29.59 -15.08 -14.76
CA ARG A 723 29.53 -16.54 -14.51
C ARG A 723 30.50 -17.02 -13.44
N GLU A 724 31.55 -16.25 -13.14
CA GLU A 724 32.48 -16.58 -12.05
C GLU A 724 31.82 -16.36 -10.68
N THR A 725 30.95 -15.36 -10.58
CA THR A 725 30.23 -15.00 -9.36
C THR A 725 28.88 -15.72 -9.26
N VAL A 726 28.13 -15.85 -10.36
CA VAL A 726 26.82 -16.52 -10.41
C VAL A 726 27.00 -17.97 -10.88
N ARG A 727 26.98 -18.90 -9.92
CA ARG A 727 27.16 -20.34 -10.11
C ARG A 727 25.81 -21.07 -10.23
N PRO A 728 25.73 -22.24 -10.90
CA PRO A 728 24.50 -23.02 -10.96
C PRO A 728 24.05 -23.45 -9.55
N SER A 729 22.77 -23.30 -9.24
CA SER A 729 22.21 -23.61 -7.92
C SER A 729 21.42 -24.92 -7.84
N LEU A 730 21.07 -25.54 -8.97
CA LEU A 730 20.21 -26.73 -8.99
C LEU A 730 20.99 -28.01 -8.68
N ASP A 731 20.50 -28.78 -7.71
CA ASP A 731 20.96 -30.14 -7.41
C ASP A 731 20.09 -31.19 -8.15
N PRO A 732 20.66 -31.98 -9.08
CA PRO A 732 19.92 -33.00 -9.81
C PRO A 732 19.21 -34.03 -8.92
N ALA A 733 19.78 -34.41 -7.77
CA ALA A 733 19.18 -35.39 -6.87
C ALA A 733 17.94 -34.82 -6.17
N GLN A 734 17.97 -33.53 -5.81
CA GLN A 734 16.82 -32.84 -5.23
C GLN A 734 15.69 -32.66 -6.25
N VAL A 735 16.03 -32.32 -7.50
CA VAL A 735 15.05 -32.18 -8.59
C VAL A 735 14.29 -33.48 -8.81
N GLU A 736 14.99 -34.62 -8.85
CA GLU A 736 14.35 -35.92 -9.06
C GLU A 736 13.43 -36.29 -7.89
N SER A 737 13.86 -36.04 -6.65
CA SER A 737 13.03 -36.24 -5.45
C SER A 737 11.71 -35.46 -5.51
N LEU A 738 11.74 -34.22 -6.02
CA LEU A 738 10.54 -33.41 -6.18
C LEU A 738 9.63 -33.94 -7.29
N ARG A 739 10.19 -34.45 -8.39
CA ARG A 739 9.41 -35.07 -9.48
C ARG A 739 8.66 -36.32 -8.97
N GLU A 740 9.33 -37.17 -8.19
CA GLU A 740 8.73 -38.37 -7.59
C GLU A 740 7.66 -38.06 -6.51
N PHE A 741 7.61 -36.84 -5.95
CA PHE A 741 6.71 -36.50 -4.85
C PHE A 741 5.22 -36.67 -5.19
N ALA A 742 4.82 -36.33 -6.42
CA ALA A 742 3.43 -36.49 -6.85
C ALA A 742 3.05 -37.97 -7.07
N GLU A 743 4.00 -38.81 -7.50
CA GLU A 743 3.77 -40.23 -7.78
C GLU A 743 3.73 -41.08 -6.51
N LYS A 744 4.42 -40.66 -5.45
CA LYS A 744 4.48 -41.36 -4.15
C LYS A 744 3.20 -41.25 -3.32
N ARG A 745 2.15 -40.60 -3.82
CA ARG A 745 0.96 -40.24 -3.05
C ARG A 745 -0.29 -41.05 -3.41
#